data_AF-A0A6I7PUH5-F1
#
_entry.id   AF-A0A6I7PUH5-F1
#
_cell.length_a   1.000
_cell.length_b   1.000
_cell.length_c   1.000
_cell.angle_alpha   90.00
_cell.angle_beta   90.00
_cell.angle_gamma   90.00
#
_symmetry.space_group_name_H-M   'P 1'
#
loop_
_entity.id
_entity.type
_entity.pdbx_description
1 polymer ?
#
loop_
_entity_poly.entity_id
_entity_poly.type
_entity_poly.pdbx_seq_one_letter_code
_entity_poly.pdbx_strand_id
1 'polypeptide(L)'
;MRLDQWLFEEGYFESREKARREILVGRVREKGSGEVLDKPGQRVKSGLQVQILAASRFVSRGGEKLAGFLDETGLQTEGYRCLDVGSSTGGFTDCLLQRGAQSVVAVDVGSHQLHEKLRKDPRVELFENQDVRHFSFESGASFDLSCVDCSFISLRKLLPSLIERLRSKTWIMLFKPQFEVGRGVRMPRGVVPERAAWKCLEEMLLFLDSLGFNSLVIRESQVRGTKGNQEVFIQASIEKQQGRDLLHIFRTYDIRGRAGTELTPQLMRGVGKVLVRRLLSRFPKEKKLRVGLGRDQRPSSPELARALQEGLQHPALELFWAGEVATPSLYFGSQHFSWHAAFQVTASHNPTEDNGLKMLINGQALFGDEIRGIGLEVLARAPELEAQPGELPLIDCHEELQASYLKFLHSDIQLDRKFRVAVDCGNGMGGVLARRALEPFCDKLEILFETVDCRFPNHPADPSVGANMQDLVALMKKDEFDVGFAFDGDADRVGVVTRQGRILWGDEILMLLAEKVLKEKPGSVVIGEVKCSQKLFQMIRDRGGQPVMYRAGHSLMKKRLKELEAPIAGEMSGHLFFGDRFFGFDDGIYAALRVLEVMAVLHLDLDEWINSFPEMTSTPEIRVHCPEDQKQAWVEKIKGLFEKDEGAELNLIDGVRVSFPDQSWVLARASNTEAAMVFRIEALTPDRLEELRARMEKSLGVLVRV
;
A
#
# COMPACT_ATOMS: atom_id res chain seq x y z
N MET A 1 -1.10 -31.17 -45.15
CA MET A 1 -2.38 -31.85 -44.87
C MET A 1 -3.39 -30.86 -44.29
N ARG A 2 -4.70 -31.07 -44.46
CA ARG A 2 -5.74 -30.29 -43.74
C ARG A 2 -5.78 -30.73 -42.26
N LEU A 3 -6.12 -29.83 -41.36
CA LEU A 3 -6.16 -30.12 -39.92
C LEU A 3 -7.20 -31.20 -39.56
N ASP A 4 -8.42 -31.11 -40.10
CA ASP A 4 -9.48 -32.10 -39.86
C ASP A 4 -9.07 -33.52 -40.30
N GLN A 5 -8.40 -33.61 -41.44
CA GLN A 5 -7.85 -34.85 -41.98
C GLN A 5 -6.68 -35.37 -41.13
N TRP A 6 -5.73 -34.48 -40.77
CA TRP A 6 -4.55 -34.85 -39.98
C TRP A 6 -4.93 -35.37 -38.59
N LEU A 7 -5.88 -34.73 -37.90
CA LEU A 7 -6.31 -35.18 -36.58
C LEU A 7 -6.99 -36.57 -36.62
N PHE A 8 -7.66 -36.88 -37.71
CA PHE A 8 -8.22 -38.21 -37.93
C PHE A 8 -7.12 -39.25 -38.22
N GLU A 9 -6.19 -38.94 -39.13
CA GLU A 9 -5.11 -39.85 -39.52
C GLU A 9 -4.11 -40.13 -38.37
N GLU A 10 -3.87 -39.15 -37.51
CA GLU A 10 -3.05 -39.30 -36.29
C GLU A 10 -3.81 -39.93 -35.11
N GLY A 11 -5.08 -40.33 -35.31
CA GLY A 11 -5.85 -41.08 -34.33
C GLY A 11 -6.43 -40.27 -33.17
N TYR A 12 -6.46 -38.93 -33.22
CA TYR A 12 -7.08 -38.10 -32.18
C TYR A 12 -8.60 -38.22 -32.15
N PHE A 13 -9.23 -38.55 -33.28
CA PHE A 13 -10.67 -38.73 -33.40
C PHE A 13 -11.01 -39.90 -34.33
N GLU A 14 -12.11 -40.59 -34.03
CA GLU A 14 -12.58 -41.78 -34.76
C GLU A 14 -13.12 -41.47 -36.18
N SER A 15 -13.39 -40.20 -36.49
CA SER A 15 -13.81 -39.78 -37.81
C SER A 15 -13.42 -38.34 -38.12
N ARG A 16 -13.30 -38.02 -39.41
CA ARG A 16 -13.05 -36.66 -39.89
C ARG A 16 -14.19 -35.71 -39.53
N GLU A 17 -15.45 -36.14 -39.61
CA GLU A 17 -16.61 -35.37 -39.16
C GLU A 17 -16.53 -35.01 -37.67
N LYS A 18 -16.09 -35.95 -36.82
CA LYS A 18 -15.87 -35.70 -35.39
C LYS A 18 -14.73 -34.71 -35.20
N ALA A 19 -13.59 -34.90 -35.86
CA ALA A 19 -12.47 -33.95 -35.82
C ALA A 19 -12.91 -32.53 -36.26
N ARG A 20 -13.68 -32.42 -37.35
CA ARG A 20 -14.23 -31.15 -37.85
C ARG A 20 -15.13 -30.48 -36.82
N ARG A 21 -16.02 -31.24 -36.16
CA ARG A 21 -16.89 -30.72 -35.10
C ARG A 21 -16.07 -30.19 -33.92
N GLU A 22 -15.12 -30.97 -33.44
CA GLU A 22 -14.28 -30.63 -32.28
C GLU A 22 -13.36 -29.42 -32.54
N ILE A 23 -12.88 -29.25 -33.78
CA ILE A 23 -12.21 -28.02 -34.25
C ILE A 23 -13.15 -26.82 -34.18
N LEU A 24 -14.37 -26.93 -34.70
CA LEU A 24 -15.33 -25.83 -34.77
C LEU A 24 -15.80 -25.37 -33.38
N VAL A 25 -15.87 -26.28 -32.41
CA VAL A 25 -16.15 -25.93 -31.00
C VAL A 25 -14.90 -25.51 -30.21
N GLY A 26 -13.74 -25.41 -30.88
CA GLY A 26 -12.50 -24.86 -30.32
C GLY A 26 -11.78 -25.76 -29.32
N ARG A 27 -11.97 -27.08 -29.40
CA ARG A 27 -11.35 -28.05 -28.48
C ARG A 27 -9.96 -28.52 -28.90
N VAL A 28 -9.52 -28.17 -30.10
CA VAL A 28 -8.19 -28.50 -30.61
C VAL A 28 -7.29 -27.30 -30.41
N ARG A 29 -6.20 -27.47 -29.66
CA ARG A 29 -5.19 -26.43 -29.44
C ARG A 29 -3.80 -26.87 -29.85
N GLU A 30 -2.99 -25.92 -30.30
CA GLU A 30 -1.55 -26.16 -30.47
C GLU A 30 -0.86 -26.26 -29.11
N LYS A 31 -0.12 -27.35 -28.90
CA LYS A 31 0.63 -27.62 -27.68
C LYS A 31 1.86 -26.72 -27.66
N GLY A 32 1.98 -25.88 -26.64
CA GLY A 32 3.04 -24.87 -26.49
C GLY A 32 2.50 -23.44 -26.57
N SER A 33 1.89 -23.05 -27.70
CA SER A 33 1.32 -21.71 -27.88
C SER A 33 -0.06 -21.54 -27.21
N GLY A 34 -0.81 -22.64 -27.08
CA GLY A 34 -2.19 -22.63 -26.57
C GLY A 34 -3.22 -22.03 -27.53
N GLU A 35 -2.81 -21.74 -28.78
CA GLU A 35 -3.67 -21.19 -29.83
C GLU A 35 -4.80 -22.17 -30.16
N VAL A 36 -6.03 -21.66 -30.25
CA VAL A 36 -7.20 -22.45 -30.65
C VAL A 36 -7.13 -22.65 -32.16
N LEU A 37 -7.09 -23.92 -32.58
CA LEU A 37 -7.12 -24.29 -33.98
C LEU A 37 -8.59 -24.45 -34.39
N ASP A 38 -9.20 -23.38 -34.90
CA ASP A 38 -10.65 -23.26 -35.15
C ASP A 38 -11.06 -23.43 -36.62
N LYS A 39 -10.09 -23.66 -37.51
CA LYS A 39 -10.31 -23.79 -38.97
C LYS A 39 -10.03 -25.23 -39.44
N PRO A 40 -11.07 -26.04 -39.74
CA PRO A 40 -10.89 -27.43 -40.17
C PRO A 40 -9.99 -27.58 -41.41
N GLY A 41 -10.07 -26.62 -42.33
CA GLY A 41 -9.31 -26.63 -43.58
C GLY A 41 -7.90 -26.05 -43.49
N GLN A 42 -7.44 -25.58 -42.33
CA GLN A 42 -6.10 -24.98 -42.26
C GLN A 42 -5.01 -26.03 -42.49
N ARG A 43 -3.91 -25.61 -43.13
CA ARG A 43 -2.77 -26.50 -43.38
C ARG A 43 -1.98 -26.73 -42.10
N VAL A 44 -1.73 -28.00 -41.79
CA VAL A 44 -0.87 -28.43 -40.67
C VAL A 44 0.58 -28.07 -40.99
N LYS A 45 1.25 -27.39 -40.04
CA LYS A 45 2.68 -27.07 -40.09
C LYS A 45 3.51 -28.30 -39.66
N SER A 46 4.74 -28.41 -40.17
CA SER A 46 5.65 -29.50 -39.76
C SER A 46 5.93 -29.42 -38.26
N GLY A 47 5.79 -30.55 -37.55
CA GLY A 47 6.01 -30.64 -36.10
C GLY A 47 4.84 -30.18 -35.22
N LEU A 48 3.64 -29.95 -35.77
CA LEU A 48 2.47 -29.58 -34.99
C LEU A 48 2.16 -30.65 -33.94
N GLN A 49 2.13 -30.25 -32.68
CA GLN A 49 1.57 -31.06 -31.59
C GLN A 49 0.26 -30.43 -31.15
N VAL A 50 -0.75 -31.26 -30.90
CA VAL A 50 -2.06 -30.77 -30.47
C VAL A 50 -2.45 -31.32 -29.10
N GLN A 51 -3.21 -30.53 -28.37
CA GLN A 51 -3.92 -30.93 -27.17
C GLN A 51 -5.42 -30.92 -27.47
N ILE A 52 -6.08 -32.06 -27.21
CA ILE A 52 -7.54 -32.15 -27.30
C ILE A 52 -8.11 -31.90 -25.91
N LEU A 53 -8.90 -30.84 -25.79
CA LEU A 53 -9.61 -30.55 -24.56
C LEU A 53 -10.75 -31.55 -24.38
N ALA A 54 -10.92 -32.04 -23.15
CA ALA A 54 -12.02 -32.94 -22.79
C ALA A 54 -13.38 -32.33 -23.15
N ALA A 55 -14.39 -33.18 -23.32
CA ALA A 55 -15.72 -32.68 -23.61
C ALA A 55 -16.20 -31.77 -22.47
N SER A 56 -16.43 -30.50 -22.80
CA SER A 56 -16.89 -29.52 -21.82
C SER A 56 -18.13 -30.02 -21.11
N ARG A 57 -18.07 -29.99 -19.78
CA ARG A 57 -19.17 -30.42 -18.88
C ARG A 57 -20.38 -29.50 -19.00
N PHE A 58 -20.16 -28.29 -19.53
CA PHE A 58 -21.15 -27.23 -19.60
C PHE A 58 -21.50 -26.85 -21.03
N VAL A 59 -22.65 -26.21 -21.22
CA VAL A 59 -23.12 -25.75 -22.55
C VAL A 59 -22.21 -24.71 -23.21
N SER A 60 -21.29 -24.07 -22.47
CA SER A 60 -20.29 -23.16 -23.04
C SER A 60 -19.04 -23.05 -22.17
N ARG A 61 -17.99 -22.43 -22.73
CA ARG A 61 -16.73 -22.13 -22.02
C ARG A 61 -16.92 -21.27 -20.77
N GLY A 62 -18.03 -20.51 -20.67
CA GLY A 62 -18.35 -19.75 -19.47
C GLY A 62 -18.53 -20.66 -18.25
N GLY A 63 -19.16 -21.82 -18.43
CA GLY A 63 -19.37 -22.77 -17.32
C GLY A 63 -18.06 -23.32 -16.77
N GLU A 64 -17.08 -23.61 -17.63
CA GLU A 64 -15.74 -24.07 -17.19
C GLU A 64 -15.01 -23.00 -16.37
N LYS A 65 -15.13 -21.72 -16.76
CA LYS A 65 -14.54 -20.60 -16.02
C LYS A 65 -15.12 -20.51 -14.62
N LEU A 66 -16.45 -20.48 -14.52
CA LEU A 66 -17.13 -20.38 -13.23
C LEU A 66 -16.85 -21.61 -12.36
N ALA A 67 -16.87 -22.81 -12.94
CA ALA A 67 -16.56 -24.03 -12.21
C ALA A 67 -15.16 -23.99 -11.58
N GLY A 68 -14.14 -23.60 -12.36
CA GLY A 68 -12.78 -23.46 -11.85
C GLY A 68 -12.67 -22.45 -10.70
N PHE A 69 -13.38 -21.32 -10.81
CA PHE A 69 -13.44 -20.32 -9.74
C PHE A 69 -14.12 -20.84 -8.47
N LEU A 70 -15.25 -21.53 -8.59
CA LEU A 70 -15.97 -22.10 -7.44
C LEU A 70 -15.15 -23.19 -6.74
N ASP A 71 -14.45 -24.04 -7.51
CA ASP A 71 -13.56 -25.07 -6.95
C ASP A 71 -12.40 -24.46 -6.18
N GLU A 72 -11.81 -23.39 -6.73
CA GLU A 72 -10.66 -22.73 -6.14
C GLU A 72 -11.01 -21.95 -4.85
N THR A 73 -12.19 -21.33 -4.82
CA THR A 73 -12.66 -20.55 -3.66
C THR A 73 -13.39 -21.39 -2.62
N GLY A 74 -13.81 -22.61 -2.98
CA GLY A 74 -14.62 -23.48 -2.14
C GLY A 74 -16.06 -23.00 -1.94
N LEU A 75 -16.51 -21.98 -2.68
CA LEU A 75 -17.86 -21.43 -2.57
C LEU A 75 -18.91 -22.47 -2.96
N GLN A 76 -19.78 -22.82 -2.02
CA GLN A 76 -20.91 -23.71 -2.24
C GLN A 76 -22.13 -22.92 -2.72
N THR A 77 -22.81 -23.43 -3.74
CA THR A 77 -24.02 -22.80 -4.31
C THR A 77 -25.27 -23.68 -4.15
N GLU A 78 -25.18 -24.75 -3.35
CA GLU A 78 -26.30 -25.67 -3.14
C GLU A 78 -27.45 -24.95 -2.42
N GLY A 79 -28.66 -25.10 -2.97
CA GLY A 79 -29.87 -24.44 -2.45
C GLY A 79 -29.97 -22.95 -2.76
N TYR A 80 -29.00 -22.34 -3.47
CA TYR A 80 -29.01 -20.90 -3.72
C TYR A 80 -30.04 -20.52 -4.77
N ARG A 81 -30.65 -19.36 -4.57
CA ARG A 81 -31.35 -18.64 -5.65
C ARG A 81 -30.35 -17.69 -6.32
N CYS A 82 -30.08 -17.94 -7.59
CA CYS A 82 -29.04 -17.23 -8.33
C CYS A 82 -29.60 -16.32 -9.43
N LEU A 83 -28.87 -15.25 -9.73
CA LEU A 83 -29.06 -14.40 -10.91
C LEU A 83 -27.87 -14.58 -11.86
N ASP A 84 -28.11 -14.79 -13.15
CA ASP A 84 -27.10 -14.87 -14.20
C ASP A 84 -27.31 -13.73 -15.21
N VAL A 85 -26.49 -12.68 -15.10
CA VAL A 85 -26.55 -11.48 -15.95
C VAL A 85 -25.61 -11.62 -17.14
N GLY A 86 -26.17 -11.56 -18.36
CA GLY A 86 -25.44 -11.81 -19.60
C GLY A 86 -25.37 -13.30 -19.95
N SER A 87 -26.45 -14.03 -19.66
CA SER A 87 -26.48 -15.50 -19.70
C SER A 87 -26.07 -16.10 -21.05
N SER A 88 -26.35 -15.42 -22.17
CA SER A 88 -26.04 -15.85 -23.54
C SER A 88 -26.34 -17.33 -23.80
N THR A 89 -25.35 -18.19 -24.10
CA THR A 89 -25.57 -19.64 -24.28
C THR A 89 -25.95 -20.38 -22.99
N GLY A 90 -25.70 -19.77 -21.81
CA GLY A 90 -26.09 -20.28 -20.49
C GLY A 90 -24.99 -21.03 -19.74
N GLY A 91 -23.72 -20.68 -19.98
CA GLY A 91 -22.59 -21.38 -19.34
C GLY A 91 -22.60 -21.31 -17.82
N PHE A 92 -22.81 -20.10 -17.27
CA PHE A 92 -22.87 -19.88 -15.83
C PHE A 92 -24.13 -20.51 -15.24
N THR A 93 -25.30 -20.29 -15.86
CA THR A 93 -26.56 -20.98 -15.51
C THR A 93 -26.39 -22.50 -15.39
N ASP A 94 -25.83 -23.18 -16.40
CA ASP A 94 -25.62 -24.64 -16.36
C ASP A 94 -24.65 -25.06 -15.25
N CYS A 95 -23.59 -24.26 -15.01
CA CYS A 95 -22.65 -24.51 -13.92
C CYS A 95 -23.33 -24.46 -12.55
N LEU A 96 -24.09 -23.39 -12.28
CA LEU A 96 -24.81 -23.19 -11.02
C LEU A 96 -25.84 -24.31 -10.77
N LEU A 97 -26.63 -24.68 -11.78
CA LEU A 97 -27.63 -25.75 -11.67
C LEU A 97 -26.99 -27.13 -11.42
N GLN A 98 -25.84 -27.41 -12.03
CA GLN A 98 -25.09 -28.64 -11.79
C GLN A 98 -24.41 -28.65 -10.41
N ARG A 99 -24.23 -27.48 -9.77
CA ARG A 99 -23.71 -27.30 -8.41
C ARG A 99 -24.82 -27.18 -7.35
N GLY A 100 -26.04 -27.58 -7.70
CA GLY A 100 -27.15 -27.67 -6.77
C GLY A 100 -27.90 -26.36 -6.50
N ALA A 101 -27.70 -25.30 -7.30
CA ALA A 101 -28.53 -24.10 -7.18
C ALA A 101 -30.02 -24.45 -7.30
N GLN A 102 -30.84 -23.90 -6.41
CA GLN A 102 -32.28 -24.15 -6.35
C GLN A 102 -32.98 -23.60 -7.60
N SER A 103 -32.61 -22.39 -8.00
CA SER A 103 -33.15 -21.72 -9.20
C SER A 103 -32.15 -20.70 -9.74
N VAL A 104 -32.26 -20.40 -11.04
CA VAL A 104 -31.44 -19.39 -11.72
C VAL A 104 -32.36 -18.48 -12.54
N VAL A 105 -32.31 -17.17 -12.25
CA VAL A 105 -32.89 -16.14 -13.11
C VAL A 105 -31.84 -15.75 -14.14
N ALA A 106 -32.08 -16.05 -15.41
CA ALA A 106 -31.15 -15.79 -16.51
C ALA A 106 -31.61 -14.56 -17.30
N VAL A 107 -30.77 -13.53 -17.38
CA VAL A 107 -31.09 -12.27 -18.07
C VAL A 107 -30.12 -12.04 -19.22
N ASP A 108 -30.64 -11.71 -20.39
CA ASP A 108 -29.83 -11.36 -21.56
C ASP A 108 -30.49 -10.29 -22.45
N VAL A 109 -29.64 -9.50 -23.12
CA VAL A 109 -30.09 -8.47 -24.07
C VAL A 109 -30.49 -9.08 -25.42
N GLY A 110 -29.97 -10.26 -25.73
CA GLY A 110 -30.26 -11.01 -26.93
C GLY A 110 -31.49 -11.89 -26.80
N SER A 111 -31.89 -12.48 -27.93
CA SER A 111 -33.00 -13.42 -28.02
C SER A 111 -32.55 -14.76 -28.60
N HIS A 112 -33.13 -15.84 -28.10
CA HIS A 112 -32.91 -17.23 -28.51
C HIS A 112 -31.45 -17.70 -28.40
N GLN A 113 -30.71 -17.19 -27.43
CA GLN A 113 -29.30 -17.58 -27.23
C GLN A 113 -29.13 -18.75 -26.26
N LEU A 114 -30.00 -18.86 -25.25
CA LEU A 114 -29.87 -19.86 -24.20
C LEU A 114 -30.03 -21.28 -24.77
N HIS A 115 -29.15 -22.19 -24.36
CA HIS A 115 -29.18 -23.58 -24.83
C HIS A 115 -30.51 -24.26 -24.51
N GLU A 116 -31.03 -25.07 -25.43
CA GLU A 116 -32.38 -25.66 -25.36
C GLU A 116 -32.62 -26.47 -24.08
N LYS A 117 -31.60 -27.22 -23.63
CA LYS A 117 -31.62 -27.95 -22.33
C LYS A 117 -32.00 -27.02 -21.16
N LEU A 118 -31.43 -25.82 -21.10
CA LEU A 118 -31.64 -24.89 -19.99
C LEU A 118 -32.99 -24.18 -20.10
N ARG A 119 -33.42 -23.85 -21.33
CA ARG A 119 -34.76 -23.26 -21.56
C ARG A 119 -35.90 -24.17 -21.11
N LYS A 120 -35.67 -25.49 -21.11
CA LYS A 120 -36.64 -26.50 -20.65
C LYS A 120 -36.48 -26.89 -19.18
N ASP A 121 -35.43 -26.40 -18.51
CA ASP A 121 -35.22 -26.72 -17.10
C ASP A 121 -36.18 -25.88 -16.23
N PRO A 122 -37.05 -26.50 -15.42
CA PRO A 122 -38.06 -25.78 -14.63
C PRO A 122 -37.45 -24.87 -13.56
N ARG A 123 -36.16 -24.99 -13.27
CA ARG A 123 -35.42 -24.13 -12.32
C ARG A 123 -34.91 -22.84 -12.95
N VAL A 124 -35.05 -22.67 -14.27
CA VAL A 124 -34.57 -21.48 -14.99
C VAL A 124 -35.72 -20.55 -15.31
N GLU A 125 -35.61 -19.31 -14.86
CA GLU A 125 -36.50 -18.21 -15.23
C GLU A 125 -35.76 -17.29 -16.22
N LEU A 126 -36.23 -17.25 -17.48
CA LEU A 126 -35.50 -16.62 -18.58
C LEU A 126 -36.11 -15.28 -18.99
N PHE A 127 -35.27 -14.24 -19.02
CA PHE A 127 -35.59 -12.89 -19.48
C PHE A 127 -34.71 -12.49 -20.66
N GLU A 128 -35.29 -12.53 -21.86
CA GLU A 128 -34.61 -12.17 -23.12
C GLU A 128 -35.04 -10.78 -23.60
N ASN A 129 -34.22 -10.16 -24.46
CA ASN A 129 -34.39 -8.78 -24.94
C ASN A 129 -34.47 -7.75 -23.81
N GLN A 130 -33.82 -8.02 -22.68
CA GLN A 130 -33.80 -7.12 -21.53
C GLN A 130 -32.44 -6.46 -21.38
N ASP A 131 -32.42 -5.13 -21.45
CA ASP A 131 -31.23 -4.38 -21.05
C ASP A 131 -31.15 -4.38 -19.52
N VAL A 132 -30.12 -5.01 -18.98
CA VAL A 132 -30.00 -5.20 -17.54
C VAL A 132 -29.86 -3.88 -16.76
N ARG A 133 -29.50 -2.76 -17.42
CA ARG A 133 -29.50 -1.41 -16.80
C ARG A 133 -30.91 -0.87 -16.53
N HIS A 134 -31.92 -1.45 -17.17
CA HIS A 134 -33.31 -1.09 -16.98
C HIS A 134 -34.12 -2.24 -16.39
N PHE A 135 -33.51 -3.42 -16.29
CA PHE A 135 -34.11 -4.59 -15.66
C PHE A 135 -34.31 -4.35 -14.17
N SER A 136 -35.54 -4.59 -13.73
CA SER A 136 -35.91 -4.67 -12.33
C SER A 136 -36.62 -6.00 -12.14
N PHE A 137 -36.29 -6.68 -11.04
CA PHE A 137 -37.02 -7.86 -10.60
C PHE A 137 -37.96 -7.45 -9.46
N GLU A 138 -38.98 -8.25 -9.17
CA GLU A 138 -40.05 -7.94 -8.21
C GLU A 138 -39.56 -7.20 -6.95
N SER A 139 -40.34 -6.22 -6.49
CA SER A 139 -39.96 -5.37 -5.34
C SER A 139 -39.65 -6.23 -4.11
N GLY A 140 -38.39 -6.24 -3.68
CA GLY A 140 -37.92 -6.96 -2.49
C GLY A 140 -37.34 -8.36 -2.76
N ALA A 141 -37.29 -8.81 -4.02
CA ALA A 141 -36.61 -10.05 -4.34
C ALA A 141 -35.09 -9.96 -4.09
N SER A 142 -34.57 -10.94 -3.37
CA SER A 142 -33.14 -11.09 -3.09
C SER A 142 -32.59 -12.37 -3.71
N PHE A 143 -31.32 -12.31 -4.09
CA PHE A 143 -30.53 -13.43 -4.56
C PHE A 143 -29.46 -13.79 -3.53
N ASP A 144 -29.15 -15.07 -3.40
CA ASP A 144 -28.00 -15.49 -2.61
C ASP A 144 -26.69 -15.19 -3.37
N LEU A 145 -26.74 -15.33 -4.70
CA LEU A 145 -25.61 -15.10 -5.60
C LEU A 145 -26.07 -14.45 -6.91
N SER A 146 -25.38 -13.38 -7.30
CA SER A 146 -25.53 -12.76 -8.62
C SER A 146 -24.22 -12.88 -9.40
N CYS A 147 -24.27 -13.53 -10.55
CA CYS A 147 -23.14 -13.64 -11.47
C CYS A 147 -23.30 -12.64 -12.62
N VAL A 148 -22.20 -12.00 -13.03
CA VAL A 148 -22.18 -11.02 -14.13
C VAL A 148 -21.12 -11.44 -15.16
N ASP A 149 -21.58 -11.94 -16.31
CA ASP A 149 -20.76 -12.34 -17.47
C ASP A 149 -21.18 -11.58 -18.74
N CYS A 150 -21.12 -10.25 -18.69
CA CYS A 150 -21.47 -9.43 -19.85
C CYS A 150 -20.33 -9.32 -20.87
N SER A 151 -20.70 -9.14 -22.14
CA SER A 151 -19.77 -8.79 -23.23
C SER A 151 -20.17 -7.44 -23.82
N PHE A 152 -19.20 -6.71 -24.38
CA PHE A 152 -19.41 -5.42 -25.07
C PHE A 152 -19.84 -4.23 -24.19
N ILE A 153 -19.88 -4.40 -22.87
CA ILE A 153 -20.14 -3.34 -21.91
C ILE A 153 -19.23 -3.51 -20.69
N SER A 154 -18.77 -2.39 -20.14
CA SER A 154 -17.95 -2.33 -18.92
C SER A 154 -18.82 -2.57 -17.69
N LEU A 155 -18.29 -3.31 -16.71
CA LEU A 155 -18.90 -3.47 -15.39
C LEU A 155 -19.17 -2.12 -14.73
N ARG A 156 -18.35 -1.08 -14.99
CA ARG A 156 -18.56 0.28 -14.47
C ARG A 156 -19.89 0.91 -14.88
N LYS A 157 -20.39 0.54 -16.06
CA LYS A 157 -21.66 1.05 -16.59
C LYS A 157 -22.85 0.22 -16.12
N LEU A 158 -22.62 -1.05 -15.77
CA LEU A 158 -23.67 -1.99 -15.39
C LEU A 158 -23.96 -1.93 -13.89
N LEU A 159 -22.92 -2.02 -13.07
CA LEU A 159 -23.05 -2.27 -11.64
C LEU A 159 -23.85 -1.21 -10.87
N PRO A 160 -23.68 0.12 -11.09
CA PRO A 160 -24.45 1.12 -10.35
C PRO A 160 -25.96 0.91 -10.44
N SER A 161 -26.47 0.61 -11.64
CA SER A 161 -27.90 0.37 -11.83
C SER A 161 -28.35 -1.01 -11.32
N LEU A 162 -27.47 -2.01 -11.38
CA LEU A 162 -27.79 -3.35 -10.90
C LEU A 162 -27.97 -3.37 -9.38
N ILE A 163 -27.03 -2.78 -8.65
CA ILE A 163 -27.05 -2.80 -7.17
C ILE A 163 -28.14 -1.89 -6.58
N GLU A 164 -28.56 -0.84 -7.31
CA GLU A 164 -29.68 0.01 -6.92
C GLU A 164 -31.01 -0.76 -7.01
N ARG A 165 -31.15 -1.66 -8.00
CA ARG A 165 -32.43 -2.32 -8.34
C ARG A 165 -32.54 -3.72 -7.79
N LEU A 166 -31.44 -4.40 -7.51
CA LEU A 166 -31.39 -5.81 -7.13
C LEU A 166 -30.57 -5.98 -5.85
N ARG A 167 -31.06 -6.82 -4.94
CA ARG A 167 -30.31 -7.21 -3.73
C ARG A 167 -29.70 -8.59 -3.92
N SER A 168 -28.41 -8.72 -3.65
CA SER A 168 -27.70 -9.99 -3.65
C SER A 168 -26.70 -10.04 -2.51
N LYS A 169 -26.64 -11.17 -1.80
CA LYS A 169 -25.68 -11.37 -0.70
C LYS A 169 -24.25 -11.44 -1.23
N THR A 170 -24.05 -12.22 -2.30
CA THR A 170 -22.76 -12.38 -2.97
C THR A 170 -22.87 -11.99 -4.44
N TRP A 171 -21.80 -11.41 -4.96
CA TRP A 171 -21.65 -11.07 -6.38
C TRP A 171 -20.40 -11.75 -6.92
N ILE A 172 -20.50 -12.39 -8.08
CA ILE A 172 -19.36 -12.89 -8.86
C ILE A 172 -19.33 -12.16 -10.19
N MET A 173 -18.32 -11.33 -10.39
CA MET A 173 -18.18 -10.49 -11.58
C MET A 173 -17.00 -10.98 -12.41
N LEU A 174 -17.23 -11.28 -13.70
CA LEU A 174 -16.14 -11.63 -14.60
C LEU A 174 -15.60 -10.37 -15.28
N PHE A 175 -14.49 -9.85 -14.75
CA PHE A 175 -13.75 -8.73 -15.31
C PHE A 175 -13.02 -9.15 -16.60
N LYS A 176 -13.36 -8.47 -17.69
CA LYS A 176 -12.82 -8.72 -19.03
C LYS A 176 -12.06 -7.49 -19.52
N PRO A 177 -10.72 -7.44 -19.43
CA PRO A 177 -9.96 -6.20 -19.60
C PRO A 177 -10.24 -5.49 -20.92
N GLN A 178 -10.51 -6.22 -22.01
CA GLN A 178 -10.80 -5.65 -23.33
C GLN A 178 -12.06 -4.78 -23.41
N PHE A 179 -12.99 -4.90 -22.45
CA PHE A 179 -14.21 -4.06 -22.37
C PHE A 179 -14.08 -2.94 -21.35
N GLU A 180 -12.99 -2.95 -20.58
CA GLU A 180 -12.75 -2.06 -19.45
C GLU A 180 -11.68 -1.02 -19.78
N VAL A 181 -10.68 -1.40 -20.58
CA VAL A 181 -9.66 -0.48 -21.05
C VAL A 181 -10.26 0.58 -21.97
N GLY A 182 -9.92 1.84 -21.72
CA GLY A 182 -10.33 2.97 -22.56
C GLY A 182 -9.81 2.87 -23.99
N ARG A 183 -10.41 3.64 -24.90
CA ARG A 183 -10.09 3.63 -26.35
C ARG A 183 -8.63 3.95 -26.70
N GLY A 184 -7.85 4.50 -25.76
CA GLY A 184 -6.44 4.83 -25.93
C GLY A 184 -5.46 3.65 -25.82
N VAL A 185 -5.92 2.46 -25.38
CA VAL A 185 -5.04 1.29 -25.23
C VAL A 185 -4.97 0.50 -26.54
N ARG A 186 -3.76 0.32 -27.07
CA ARG A 186 -3.52 -0.50 -28.27
C ARG A 186 -3.68 -1.99 -27.92
N MET A 187 -4.53 -2.69 -28.66
CA MET A 187 -4.85 -4.12 -28.47
C MET A 187 -4.51 -4.95 -29.71
N PRO A 188 -3.25 -5.37 -29.92
CA PRO A 188 -2.90 -6.23 -31.06
C PRO A 188 -3.73 -7.52 -31.04
N ARG A 189 -4.41 -7.83 -32.15
CA ARG A 189 -5.33 -8.99 -32.26
C ARG A 189 -6.45 -9.03 -31.20
N GLY A 190 -6.75 -7.89 -30.57
CA GLY A 190 -7.75 -7.80 -29.50
C GLY A 190 -7.28 -8.29 -28.13
N VAL A 191 -5.96 -8.45 -27.92
CA VAL A 191 -5.36 -8.78 -26.62
C VAL A 191 -4.88 -7.50 -25.94
N VAL A 192 -5.30 -7.31 -24.69
CA VAL A 192 -4.86 -6.21 -23.83
C VAL A 192 -3.47 -6.54 -23.26
N PRO A 193 -2.49 -5.62 -23.35
CA PRO A 193 -1.21 -5.80 -22.67
C PRO A 193 -1.41 -5.99 -21.16
N GLU A 194 -0.69 -6.95 -20.56
CA GLU A 194 -0.85 -7.32 -19.15
C GLU A 194 -0.81 -6.12 -18.20
N ARG A 195 0.18 -5.23 -18.38
CA ARG A 195 0.30 -3.99 -17.57
C ARG A 195 -0.95 -3.11 -17.65
N ALA A 196 -1.58 -3.01 -18.82
CA ALA A 196 -2.80 -2.21 -19.00
C ALA A 196 -4.03 -2.92 -18.39
N ALA A 197 -4.08 -4.26 -18.46
CA ALA A 197 -5.15 -5.04 -17.85
C ALA A 197 -5.14 -4.90 -16.31
N TRP A 198 -3.97 -5.03 -15.67
CA TRP A 198 -3.82 -4.88 -14.21
C TRP A 198 -4.15 -3.48 -13.72
N LYS A 199 -3.65 -2.45 -14.41
CA LYS A 199 -4.01 -1.07 -14.09
C LYS A 199 -5.53 -0.86 -14.15
N CYS A 200 -6.17 -1.39 -15.19
CA CYS A 200 -7.61 -1.26 -15.35
C CYS A 200 -8.40 -2.03 -14.28
N LEU A 201 -7.89 -3.19 -13.83
CA LEU A 201 -8.44 -3.94 -12.71
C LEU A 201 -8.29 -3.17 -11.40
N GLU A 202 -7.13 -2.57 -11.10
CA GLU A 202 -6.95 -1.70 -9.93
C GLU A 202 -8.02 -0.59 -9.90
N GLU A 203 -8.18 0.12 -11.02
CA GLU A 203 -9.19 1.17 -11.13
C GLU A 203 -10.62 0.61 -10.99
N MET A 204 -10.88 -0.64 -11.38
CA MET A 204 -12.20 -1.29 -11.25
C MET A 204 -12.50 -1.59 -9.79
N LEU A 205 -11.53 -2.08 -9.05
CA LEU A 205 -11.71 -2.44 -7.65
C LEU A 205 -11.89 -1.20 -6.77
N LEU A 206 -11.19 -0.09 -7.07
CA LEU A 206 -11.48 1.21 -6.47
C LEU A 206 -12.91 1.67 -6.75
N PHE A 207 -13.41 1.38 -7.95
CA PHE A 207 -14.79 1.69 -8.30
C PHE A 207 -15.78 0.79 -7.55
N LEU A 208 -15.51 -0.51 -7.38
CA LEU A 208 -16.33 -1.40 -6.56
C LEU A 208 -16.38 -0.94 -5.09
N ASP A 209 -15.24 -0.55 -4.54
CA ASP A 209 -15.12 0.03 -3.19
C ASP A 209 -16.01 1.28 -3.05
N SER A 210 -15.98 2.17 -4.04
CA SER A 210 -16.85 3.35 -4.08
C SER A 210 -18.36 3.05 -4.18
N LEU A 211 -18.72 1.83 -4.61
CA LEU A 211 -20.09 1.33 -4.64
C LEU A 211 -20.49 0.57 -3.36
N GLY A 212 -19.58 0.46 -2.37
CA GLY A 212 -19.82 -0.22 -1.10
C GLY A 212 -19.58 -1.74 -1.13
N PHE A 213 -18.94 -2.27 -2.19
CA PHE A 213 -18.50 -3.66 -2.20
C PHE A 213 -17.31 -3.86 -1.25
N ASN A 214 -17.37 -4.93 -0.47
CA ASN A 214 -16.36 -5.39 0.47
C ASN A 214 -16.09 -6.90 0.28
N SER A 215 -15.17 -7.45 1.10
CA SER A 215 -14.83 -8.89 1.12
C SER A 215 -14.42 -9.44 -0.25
N LEU A 216 -13.44 -8.78 -0.87
CA LEU A 216 -13.05 -9.07 -2.25
C LEU A 216 -12.23 -10.36 -2.33
N VAL A 217 -12.74 -11.37 -3.04
CA VAL A 217 -11.95 -12.52 -3.50
C VAL A 217 -11.72 -12.36 -4.99
N ILE A 218 -10.46 -12.15 -5.36
CA ILE A 218 -10.05 -11.91 -6.75
C ILE A 218 -9.29 -13.14 -7.20
N ARG A 219 -9.58 -13.66 -8.40
CA ARG A 219 -8.82 -14.77 -9.02
C ARG A 219 -8.72 -14.62 -10.51
N GLU A 220 -7.55 -14.91 -11.07
CA GLU A 220 -7.44 -15.10 -12.51
C GLU A 220 -8.30 -16.30 -12.97
N SER A 221 -9.05 -16.12 -14.06
CA SER A 221 -9.76 -17.23 -14.69
C SER A 221 -8.76 -18.24 -15.27
N GLN A 222 -8.88 -19.50 -14.85
CA GLN A 222 -8.07 -20.61 -15.37
C GLN A 222 -8.23 -20.79 -16.90
N VAL A 223 -9.36 -20.35 -17.45
CA VAL A 223 -9.62 -20.34 -18.89
C VAL A 223 -9.58 -18.91 -19.43
N ARG A 224 -8.60 -18.62 -20.30
CA ARG A 224 -8.49 -17.33 -21.00
C ARG A 224 -9.68 -17.04 -21.91
N GLY A 225 -9.94 -15.76 -22.15
CA GLY A 225 -10.96 -15.28 -23.10
C GLY A 225 -10.72 -15.78 -24.53
N THR A 226 -11.74 -15.68 -25.39
CA THR A 226 -11.69 -16.22 -26.76
C THR A 226 -10.54 -15.67 -27.61
N LYS A 227 -10.15 -14.41 -27.38
CA LYS A 227 -9.02 -13.76 -28.04
C LYS A 227 -7.69 -13.89 -27.30
N GLY A 228 -7.65 -14.60 -26.17
CA GLY A 228 -6.43 -14.82 -25.37
C GLY A 228 -6.22 -13.89 -24.17
N ASN A 229 -7.15 -12.95 -23.92
CA ASN A 229 -7.11 -12.09 -22.74
C ASN A 229 -7.17 -12.91 -21.45
N GLN A 230 -6.35 -12.55 -20.46
CA GLN A 230 -6.51 -13.04 -19.10
C GLN A 230 -7.70 -12.32 -18.48
N GLU A 231 -8.72 -13.07 -18.08
CA GLU A 231 -9.92 -12.55 -17.42
C GLU A 231 -9.81 -12.81 -15.92
N VAL A 232 -10.50 -12.02 -15.11
CA VAL A 232 -10.40 -12.06 -13.64
C VAL A 232 -11.78 -12.15 -13.03
N PHE A 233 -11.99 -13.12 -12.16
CA PHE A 233 -13.16 -13.17 -11.30
C PHE A 233 -12.97 -12.26 -10.10
N ILE A 234 -14.03 -11.51 -9.78
CA ILE A 234 -14.12 -10.68 -8.58
C ILE A 234 -15.38 -11.14 -7.85
N GLN A 235 -15.20 -11.86 -6.75
CA GLN A 235 -16.26 -12.10 -5.78
C GLN A 235 -16.28 -10.96 -4.76
N ALA A 236 -17.47 -10.45 -4.45
CA ALA A 236 -17.66 -9.36 -3.51
C ALA A 236 -19.01 -9.47 -2.79
N SER A 237 -19.15 -8.79 -1.65
CA SER A 237 -20.42 -8.61 -0.96
C SER A 237 -20.64 -7.13 -0.64
N ILE A 238 -21.90 -6.69 -0.58
CA ILE A 238 -22.25 -5.35 -0.05
C ILE A 238 -22.57 -5.44 1.45
N GLU A 239 -22.91 -6.64 1.95
CA GLU A 239 -23.13 -6.88 3.37
C GLU A 239 -21.78 -6.96 4.08
N LYS A 240 -21.65 -6.34 5.26
CA LYS A 240 -20.44 -6.46 6.08
C LYS A 240 -20.33 -7.90 6.59
N GLN A 241 -19.60 -8.76 5.88
CA GLN A 241 -19.19 -10.04 6.44
C GLN A 241 -17.92 -9.86 7.29
N GLN A 242 -17.88 -10.51 8.45
CA GLN A 242 -16.64 -10.69 9.21
C GLN A 242 -15.79 -11.76 8.51
N GLY A 243 -14.93 -11.33 7.58
CA GLY A 243 -13.93 -12.13 6.90
C GLY A 243 -12.67 -11.29 6.65
N ARG A 244 -11.48 -11.90 6.69
CA ARG A 244 -10.18 -11.20 6.60
C ARG A 244 -9.98 -10.61 5.19
N ASP A 245 -10.43 -9.37 4.98
CA ASP A 245 -9.98 -8.57 3.85
C ASP A 245 -8.49 -8.28 4.01
N LEU A 246 -7.61 -9.06 3.40
CA LEU A 246 -6.15 -8.83 3.48
C LEU A 246 -5.71 -7.58 2.71
N LEU A 247 -6.58 -6.89 1.98
CA LEU A 247 -6.18 -5.68 1.27
C LEU A 247 -5.83 -4.53 2.23
N HIS A 248 -6.39 -4.53 3.45
CA HIS A 248 -6.13 -3.48 4.43
C HIS A 248 -4.68 -3.43 4.93
N ILE A 249 -3.92 -4.53 4.84
CA ILE A 249 -2.49 -4.51 5.22
C ILE A 249 -1.61 -3.85 4.16
N PHE A 250 -2.11 -3.65 2.93
CA PHE A 250 -1.47 -2.88 1.86
C PHE A 250 -1.81 -1.40 2.05
N ARG A 251 -1.20 -0.78 3.06
CA ARG A 251 -1.49 0.59 3.51
C ARG A 251 -0.94 1.63 2.53
N THR A 252 -1.20 2.90 2.83
CA THR A 252 -0.81 4.02 1.97
C THR A 252 0.71 4.16 1.77
N TYR A 253 1.55 3.74 2.72
CA TYR A 253 3.00 4.02 2.65
C TYR A 253 3.88 2.77 2.69
N ASP A 254 3.35 1.67 3.22
CA ASP A 254 4.04 0.40 3.40
C ASP A 254 3.01 -0.74 3.47
N ILE A 255 3.51 -1.98 3.57
CA ILE A 255 2.68 -3.12 3.95
C ILE A 255 2.86 -3.34 5.45
N ARG A 256 1.78 -3.43 6.23
CA ARG A 256 1.83 -3.76 7.67
C ARG A 256 0.63 -4.55 8.12
N GLY A 257 0.89 -5.62 8.88
CA GLY A 257 -0.14 -6.42 9.53
C GLY A 257 0.47 -7.31 10.62
N ARG A 258 -0.41 -8.01 11.35
CA ARG A 258 -0.01 -8.93 12.40
C ARG A 258 0.70 -10.14 11.79
N ALA A 259 1.91 -10.41 12.26
CA ALA A 259 2.70 -11.55 11.81
C ALA A 259 2.01 -12.87 12.14
N GLY A 260 2.15 -13.86 11.26
CA GLY A 260 1.59 -15.21 11.42
C GLY A 260 0.09 -15.33 11.19
N THR A 261 -0.66 -14.22 11.13
CA THR A 261 -2.11 -14.23 10.87
C THR A 261 -2.51 -13.45 9.62
N GLU A 262 -2.02 -12.21 9.48
CA GLU A 262 -2.29 -11.35 8.33
C GLU A 262 -1.08 -11.31 7.40
N LEU A 263 0.11 -11.08 7.97
CA LEU A 263 1.37 -11.13 7.25
C LEU A 263 2.01 -12.52 7.45
N THR A 264 1.76 -13.42 6.50
CA THR A 264 2.28 -14.80 6.52
C THR A 264 3.45 -14.96 5.55
N PRO A 265 4.31 -15.99 5.73
CA PRO A 265 5.35 -16.32 4.77
C PRO A 265 4.81 -16.52 3.35
N GLN A 266 3.64 -17.15 3.21
CA GLN A 266 2.99 -17.38 1.91
C GLN A 266 2.63 -16.05 1.23
N LEU A 267 2.03 -15.11 1.98
CA LEU A 267 1.70 -13.79 1.45
C LEU A 267 2.98 -13.03 1.06
N MET A 268 4.00 -13.09 1.91
CA MET A 268 5.26 -12.38 1.70
C MET A 268 6.05 -12.89 0.49
N ARG A 269 6.04 -14.21 0.26
CA ARG A 269 6.54 -14.83 -0.97
C ARG A 269 5.75 -14.36 -2.19
N GLY A 270 4.43 -14.25 -2.05
CA GLY A 270 3.56 -13.69 -3.07
C GLY A 270 3.94 -12.26 -3.44
N VAL A 271 4.14 -11.41 -2.44
CA VAL A 271 4.61 -10.02 -2.60
C VAL A 271 5.92 -9.99 -3.36
N GLY A 272 6.90 -10.84 -3.03
CA GLY A 272 8.16 -10.94 -3.77
C GLY A 272 7.97 -11.24 -5.26
N LYS A 273 7.13 -12.21 -5.61
CA LYS A 273 6.86 -12.58 -7.02
C LYS A 273 6.22 -11.42 -7.80
N VAL A 274 5.31 -10.69 -7.19
CA VAL A 274 4.71 -9.49 -7.78
C VAL A 274 5.73 -8.37 -7.94
N LEU A 275 6.58 -8.15 -6.94
CA LEU A 275 7.65 -7.14 -7.02
C LEU A 275 8.64 -7.43 -8.16
N VAL A 276 9.03 -8.70 -8.39
CA VAL A 276 9.85 -9.10 -9.55
C VAL A 276 9.19 -8.64 -10.86
N ARG A 277 7.91 -8.97 -11.06
CA ARG A 277 7.18 -8.61 -12.28
C ARG A 277 7.12 -7.10 -12.47
N ARG A 278 6.83 -6.35 -11.40
CA ARG A 278 6.78 -4.87 -11.43
C ARG A 278 8.16 -4.28 -11.75
N LEU A 279 9.24 -4.81 -11.19
CA LEU A 279 10.61 -4.39 -11.47
C LEU A 279 10.98 -4.62 -12.94
N LEU A 280 10.76 -5.82 -13.47
CA LEU A 280 11.04 -6.14 -14.89
C LEU A 280 10.22 -5.26 -15.84
N SER A 281 8.97 -4.96 -15.49
CA SER A 281 8.12 -4.07 -16.27
C SER A 281 8.59 -2.61 -16.23
N ARG A 282 9.12 -2.15 -15.10
CA ARG A 282 9.61 -0.78 -14.92
C ARG A 282 10.98 -0.58 -15.58
N PHE A 283 11.80 -1.61 -15.65
CA PHE A 283 13.15 -1.58 -16.23
C PHE A 283 13.31 -2.58 -17.38
N PRO A 284 12.53 -2.48 -18.48
CA PRO A 284 12.47 -3.49 -19.53
C PRO A 284 13.76 -3.59 -20.37
N LYS A 285 14.66 -2.61 -20.25
CA LYS A 285 15.94 -2.56 -20.99
C LYS A 285 17.11 -3.12 -20.17
N GLU A 286 16.94 -3.25 -18.86
CA GLU A 286 18.00 -3.70 -17.97
C GLU A 286 18.09 -5.22 -18.01
N LYS A 287 19.30 -5.73 -18.25
CA LYS A 287 19.55 -7.18 -18.26
C LYS A 287 19.59 -7.76 -16.85
N LYS A 288 20.00 -6.95 -15.87
CA LYS A 288 20.18 -7.35 -14.48
C LYS A 288 19.77 -6.22 -13.54
N LEU A 289 18.90 -6.51 -12.60
CA LEU A 289 18.35 -5.57 -11.62
C LEU A 289 18.92 -5.87 -10.24
N ARG A 290 19.61 -4.90 -9.67
CA ARG A 290 20.19 -4.98 -8.32
C ARG A 290 19.13 -4.60 -7.29
N VAL A 291 18.89 -5.48 -6.32
CA VAL A 291 17.86 -5.31 -5.28
C VAL A 291 18.50 -5.49 -3.91
N GLY A 292 18.40 -4.51 -3.03
CA GLY A 292 18.79 -4.64 -1.63
C GLY A 292 17.67 -5.24 -0.78
N LEU A 293 18.01 -6.14 0.14
CA LEU A 293 17.09 -6.71 1.12
C LEU A 293 17.69 -6.60 2.52
N GLY A 294 17.00 -5.88 3.41
CA GLY A 294 17.32 -5.76 4.82
C GLY A 294 16.15 -6.12 5.70
N ARG A 295 16.40 -6.31 7.00
CA ARG A 295 15.35 -6.52 8.00
C ARG A 295 15.71 -5.93 9.36
N ASP A 296 14.70 -5.76 10.21
CA ASP A 296 14.90 -5.59 11.65
C ASP A 296 15.03 -6.96 12.39
N GLN A 297 15.12 -6.90 13.72
CA GLN A 297 15.25 -8.07 14.61
C GLN A 297 13.92 -8.51 15.25
N ARG A 298 12.76 -8.19 14.69
CA ARG A 298 11.50 -8.74 15.21
C ARG A 298 11.52 -10.26 15.11
N PRO A 299 10.89 -11.00 16.05
CA PRO A 299 10.89 -12.48 16.01
C PRO A 299 10.39 -13.07 14.69
N SER A 300 9.48 -12.38 14.00
CA SER A 300 8.93 -12.79 12.70
C SER A 300 9.77 -12.37 11.48
N SER A 301 10.71 -11.43 11.63
CA SER A 301 11.50 -10.88 10.52
C SER A 301 12.37 -11.90 9.78
N PRO A 302 13.05 -12.86 10.45
CA PRO A 302 13.84 -13.88 9.74
C PRO A 302 12.99 -14.70 8.75
N GLU A 303 11.81 -15.15 9.17
CA GLU A 303 10.93 -15.97 8.34
C GLU A 303 10.32 -15.17 7.18
N LEU A 304 9.85 -13.95 7.45
CA LEU A 304 9.26 -13.08 6.44
C LEU A 304 10.29 -12.60 5.41
N ALA A 305 11.51 -12.26 5.83
CA ALA A 305 12.58 -11.89 4.90
C ALA A 305 13.01 -13.05 4.01
N ARG A 306 13.09 -14.27 4.56
CA ARG A 306 13.34 -15.48 3.79
C ARG A 306 12.23 -15.73 2.76
N ALA A 307 10.97 -15.60 3.17
CA ALA A 307 9.84 -15.77 2.27
C ALA A 307 9.82 -14.71 1.15
N LEU A 308 10.13 -13.46 1.46
CA LEU A 308 10.30 -12.41 0.46
C LEU A 308 11.44 -12.75 -0.51
N GLN A 309 12.60 -13.18 -0.01
CA GLN A 309 13.72 -13.63 -0.83
C GLN A 309 13.31 -14.75 -1.80
N GLU A 310 12.57 -15.75 -1.32
CA GLU A 310 12.02 -16.84 -2.15
C GLU A 310 11.07 -16.32 -3.23
N GLY A 311 10.31 -15.28 -2.93
CA GLY A 311 9.44 -14.62 -3.91
C GLY A 311 10.19 -13.81 -4.95
N LEU A 312 11.32 -13.20 -4.56
CA LEU A 312 12.15 -12.35 -5.41
C LEU A 312 13.00 -13.13 -6.43
N GLN A 313 12.87 -14.46 -6.47
CA GLN A 313 13.73 -15.30 -7.29
C GLN A 313 13.49 -15.12 -8.79
N HIS A 314 14.49 -14.57 -9.48
CA HIS A 314 14.45 -14.41 -10.92
C HIS A 314 15.87 -14.25 -11.52
N PRO A 315 16.19 -14.87 -12.68
CA PRO A 315 17.54 -14.79 -13.29
C PRO A 315 18.02 -13.38 -13.64
N ALA A 316 17.08 -12.46 -13.83
CA ALA A 316 17.37 -11.06 -14.13
C ALA A 316 17.52 -10.18 -12.87
N LEU A 317 17.47 -10.76 -11.66
CA LEU A 317 17.68 -10.03 -10.40
C LEU A 317 18.96 -10.50 -9.71
N GLU A 318 19.66 -9.54 -9.09
CA GLU A 318 20.71 -9.77 -8.10
C GLU A 318 20.23 -9.27 -6.75
N LEU A 319 20.17 -10.17 -5.78
CA LEU A 319 19.72 -9.84 -4.44
C LEU A 319 20.94 -9.61 -3.54
N PHE A 320 21.07 -8.38 -3.05
CA PHE A 320 22.08 -7.94 -2.11
C PHE A 320 21.51 -8.04 -0.70
N TRP A 321 22.06 -8.93 0.11
CA TRP A 321 21.68 -9.05 1.50
C TRP A 321 22.37 -7.95 2.29
N ALA A 322 21.58 -7.00 2.78
CA ALA A 322 22.04 -5.90 3.60
C ALA A 322 22.16 -6.29 5.06
N GLY A 323 21.58 -7.42 5.49
CA GLY A 323 21.62 -7.90 6.88
C GLY A 323 20.54 -7.30 7.77
N GLU A 324 20.78 -7.39 9.07
CA GLU A 324 19.97 -6.74 10.11
C GLU A 324 20.41 -5.28 10.24
N VAL A 325 19.64 -4.37 9.66
CA VAL A 325 20.05 -2.97 9.50
C VAL A 325 18.92 -2.02 9.84
N ALA A 326 19.28 -0.82 10.29
CA ALA A 326 18.35 0.30 10.35
C ALA A 326 17.84 0.64 8.93
N THR A 327 16.58 1.08 8.86
CA THR A 327 15.95 1.50 7.60
C THR A 327 16.77 2.56 6.83
N PRO A 328 17.31 3.62 7.45
CA PRO A 328 18.15 4.60 6.74
C PRO A 328 19.43 4.00 6.15
N SER A 329 20.04 2.99 6.78
CA SER A 329 21.20 2.30 6.21
C SER A 329 20.84 1.60 4.91
N LEU A 330 19.69 0.92 4.84
CA LEU A 330 19.23 0.30 3.60
C LEU A 330 18.95 1.35 2.51
N TYR A 331 18.34 2.48 2.87
CA TYR A 331 18.09 3.58 1.93
C TYR A 331 19.38 4.21 1.41
N PHE A 332 20.38 4.40 2.28
CA PHE A 332 21.73 4.80 1.88
C PHE A 332 22.31 3.80 0.89
N GLY A 333 22.22 2.49 1.19
CA GLY A 333 22.68 1.42 0.29
C GLY A 333 22.05 1.50 -1.09
N SER A 334 20.76 1.83 -1.18
CA SER A 334 20.08 1.99 -2.47
C SER A 334 20.71 3.09 -3.33
N GLN A 335 21.18 4.18 -2.73
CA GLN A 335 21.84 5.28 -3.45
C GLN A 335 23.31 4.94 -3.72
N HIS A 336 24.03 4.55 -2.67
CA HIS A 336 25.47 4.29 -2.71
C HIS A 336 25.85 3.16 -3.68
N PHE A 337 25.11 2.05 -3.62
CA PHE A 337 25.34 0.91 -4.50
C PHE A 337 24.51 0.94 -5.79
N SER A 338 23.73 2.00 -6.02
CA SER A 338 22.85 2.14 -7.19
C SER A 338 21.92 0.93 -7.37
N TRP A 339 21.26 0.52 -6.29
CA TRP A 339 20.25 -0.53 -6.37
C TRP A 339 18.99 0.01 -7.05
N HIS A 340 18.39 -0.82 -7.90
CA HIS A 340 17.14 -0.50 -8.58
C HIS A 340 15.96 -0.55 -7.61
N ALA A 341 16.07 -1.35 -6.55
CA ALA A 341 15.10 -1.40 -5.47
C ALA A 341 15.75 -1.77 -4.14
N ALA A 342 15.09 -1.40 -3.05
CA ALA A 342 15.46 -1.80 -1.70
C ALA A 342 14.20 -2.14 -0.90
N PHE A 343 14.23 -3.27 -0.21
CA PHE A 343 13.11 -3.80 0.56
C PHE A 343 13.55 -4.03 2.00
N GLN A 344 12.87 -3.36 2.94
CA GLN A 344 13.14 -3.50 4.37
C GLN A 344 11.96 -4.21 5.04
N VAL A 345 12.21 -5.39 5.61
CA VAL A 345 11.24 -6.09 6.45
C VAL A 345 11.26 -5.48 7.85
N THR A 346 10.21 -4.72 8.17
CA THR A 346 10.07 -4.04 9.45
C THR A 346 8.64 -3.53 9.65
N ALA A 347 8.23 -3.38 10.91
CA ALA A 347 7.07 -2.56 11.29
C ALA A 347 7.46 -1.34 12.13
N SER A 348 8.67 -0.79 11.97
CA SER A 348 9.11 0.47 12.62
C SER A 348 8.80 0.44 14.13
N HIS A 349 7.99 1.37 14.62
CA HIS A 349 7.59 1.52 16.02
C HIS A 349 6.39 0.67 16.47
N ASN A 350 5.77 -0.16 15.61
CA ASN A 350 4.61 -0.97 16.03
C ASN A 350 4.98 -2.01 17.11
N PRO A 351 4.00 -2.53 17.86
CA PRO A 351 4.20 -3.65 18.78
C PRO A 351 4.88 -4.87 18.12
N THR A 352 5.53 -5.70 18.93
CA THR A 352 6.35 -6.86 18.50
C THR A 352 5.61 -7.85 17.59
N GLU A 353 4.30 -8.02 17.78
CA GLU A 353 3.45 -8.92 17.00
C GLU A 353 3.19 -8.45 15.56
N ASP A 354 3.43 -7.17 15.26
CA ASP A 354 3.30 -6.62 13.93
C ASP A 354 4.62 -6.73 13.15
N ASN A 355 4.51 -6.87 11.83
CA ASN A 355 5.64 -6.72 10.91
C ASN A 355 5.17 -6.13 9.59
N GLY A 356 6.09 -5.89 8.65
CA GLY A 356 5.76 -5.18 7.44
C GLY A 356 6.87 -5.15 6.39
N LEU A 357 6.64 -4.35 5.36
CA LEU A 357 7.57 -4.14 4.26
C LEU A 357 7.57 -2.67 3.82
N LYS A 358 8.70 -2.00 3.98
CA LYS A 358 8.99 -0.73 3.32
C LYS A 358 9.66 -1.00 1.98
N MET A 359 9.22 -0.30 0.93
CA MET A 359 9.66 -0.56 -0.46
C MET A 359 10.14 0.71 -1.13
N LEU A 360 11.37 0.66 -1.65
CA LEU A 360 11.99 1.69 -2.46
C LEU A 360 12.23 1.14 -3.87
N ILE A 361 11.83 1.85 -4.91
CA ILE A 361 12.16 1.53 -6.31
C ILE A 361 12.69 2.79 -6.99
N ASN A 362 13.88 2.70 -7.60
CA ASN A 362 14.59 3.83 -8.21
C ASN A 362 14.78 5.02 -7.26
N GLY A 363 15.11 4.75 -6.00
CA GLY A 363 15.24 5.79 -4.97
C GLY A 363 13.92 6.45 -4.56
N GLN A 364 12.77 5.93 -4.99
CA GLN A 364 11.45 6.46 -4.63
C GLN A 364 10.66 5.45 -3.81
N ALA A 365 10.08 5.89 -2.69
CA ALA A 365 9.22 5.05 -1.87
C ALA A 365 7.93 4.77 -2.65
N LEU A 366 7.46 3.52 -2.65
CA LEU A 366 6.12 3.21 -3.14
C LEU A 366 5.07 3.78 -2.18
N PHE A 367 3.91 4.15 -2.71
CA PHE A 367 2.78 4.64 -1.91
C PHE A 367 1.44 4.48 -2.65
N GLY A 368 0.35 4.54 -1.90
CA GLY A 368 -1.03 4.58 -2.38
C GLY A 368 -1.36 3.43 -3.32
N ASP A 369 -1.85 3.77 -4.51
CA ASP A 369 -2.31 2.81 -5.51
C ASP A 369 -1.22 1.82 -5.95
N GLU A 370 0.06 2.21 -5.91
CA GLU A 370 1.15 1.28 -6.23
C GLU A 370 1.22 0.11 -5.24
N ILE A 371 1.01 0.36 -3.94
CA ILE A 371 1.03 -0.67 -2.89
C ILE A 371 -0.27 -1.47 -2.90
N ARG A 372 -1.43 -0.79 -3.00
CA ARG A 372 -2.73 -1.48 -3.12
C ARG A 372 -2.73 -2.42 -4.32
N GLY A 373 -2.16 -1.98 -5.44
CA GLY A 373 -1.96 -2.78 -6.64
C GLY A 373 -1.15 -4.05 -6.45
N ILE A 374 -0.10 -4.01 -5.61
CA ILE A 374 0.67 -5.20 -5.25
C ILE A 374 -0.26 -6.19 -4.53
N GLY A 375 -1.01 -5.71 -3.53
CA GLY A 375 -1.94 -6.57 -2.78
C GLY A 375 -2.99 -7.21 -3.67
N LEU A 376 -3.56 -6.44 -4.59
CA LEU A 376 -4.52 -6.94 -5.55
C LEU A 376 -3.94 -8.05 -6.44
N GLU A 377 -2.74 -7.87 -6.96
CA GLU A 377 -2.08 -8.89 -7.79
C GLU A 377 -1.73 -10.15 -6.99
N VAL A 378 -1.28 -9.99 -5.73
CA VAL A 378 -0.98 -11.11 -4.82
C VAL A 378 -2.25 -11.91 -4.54
N LEU A 379 -3.34 -11.24 -4.18
CA LEU A 379 -4.62 -11.89 -3.88
C LEU A 379 -5.21 -12.56 -5.13
N ALA A 380 -5.08 -11.92 -6.30
CA ALA A 380 -5.58 -12.45 -7.58
C ALA A 380 -4.87 -13.73 -8.05
N ARG A 381 -3.62 -13.93 -7.62
CA ARG A 381 -2.75 -15.02 -8.12
C ARG A 381 -2.35 -16.01 -7.04
N ALA A 382 -3.00 -16.00 -5.87
CA ALA A 382 -2.63 -16.78 -4.70
C ALA A 382 -2.19 -18.25 -4.96
N PRO A 383 -2.87 -19.05 -5.82
CA PRO A 383 -2.44 -20.44 -6.07
C PRO A 383 -1.13 -20.58 -6.86
N GLU A 384 -0.80 -19.63 -7.75
CA GLU A 384 0.46 -19.65 -8.51
C GLU A 384 1.68 -19.33 -7.62
N LEU A 385 1.42 -18.79 -6.43
CA LEU A 385 2.45 -18.34 -5.50
C LEU A 385 2.97 -19.50 -4.62
N GLU A 386 2.35 -20.69 -4.68
CA GLU A 386 2.70 -21.91 -3.92
C GLU A 386 3.88 -22.71 -4.47
N ALA A 387 4.43 -22.36 -5.65
CA ALA A 387 5.56 -23.09 -6.24
C ALA A 387 6.75 -23.25 -5.27
N GLN A 388 7.42 -24.40 -5.35
CA GLN A 388 8.47 -24.79 -4.42
C GLN A 388 9.63 -23.78 -4.38
N PRO A 389 10.20 -23.53 -3.19
CA PRO A 389 11.31 -22.61 -3.01
C PRO A 389 12.54 -23.06 -3.81
N GLY A 390 13.17 -22.14 -4.52
CA GLY A 390 14.58 -22.28 -4.89
C GLY A 390 15.47 -21.68 -3.80
N GLU A 391 16.78 -21.85 -3.92
CA GLU A 391 17.75 -21.02 -3.20
C GLU A 391 18.37 -20.05 -4.21
N LEU A 392 18.17 -18.75 -4.02
CA LEU A 392 18.95 -17.73 -4.72
C LEU A 392 20.20 -17.43 -3.91
N PRO A 393 21.40 -17.43 -4.51
CA PRO A 393 22.58 -16.91 -3.84
C PRO A 393 22.36 -15.43 -3.51
N LEU A 394 22.55 -15.09 -2.24
CA LEU A 394 22.60 -13.72 -1.78
C LEU A 394 24.02 -13.19 -1.94
N ILE A 395 24.13 -11.96 -2.43
CA ILE A 395 25.39 -11.22 -2.35
C ILE A 395 25.39 -10.51 -1.00
N ASP A 396 26.11 -11.05 -0.03
CA ASP A 396 26.24 -10.40 1.28
C ASP A 396 27.04 -9.09 1.14
N CYS A 397 26.42 -8.00 1.55
CA CYS A 397 27.02 -6.66 1.57
C CYS A 397 26.85 -5.96 2.93
N HIS A 398 26.48 -6.70 3.99
CA HIS A 398 26.14 -6.13 5.29
C HIS A 398 27.26 -5.26 5.85
N GLU A 399 28.46 -5.80 6.00
CA GLU A 399 29.60 -5.06 6.56
C GLU A 399 30.04 -3.89 5.67
N GLU A 400 30.05 -4.09 4.33
CA GLU A 400 30.41 -3.04 3.38
C GLU A 400 29.44 -1.87 3.44
N LEU A 401 28.13 -2.16 3.52
CA LEU A 401 27.09 -1.15 3.66
C LEU A 401 27.29 -0.33 4.95
N GLN A 402 27.45 -1.02 6.08
CA GLN A 402 27.61 -0.37 7.38
C GLN A 402 28.86 0.51 7.44
N ALA A 403 29.99 0.00 6.94
CA ALA A 403 31.23 0.76 6.87
C ALA A 403 31.11 1.98 5.95
N SER A 404 30.45 1.84 4.79
CA SER A 404 30.27 2.93 3.83
C SER A 404 29.35 4.02 4.35
N TYR A 405 28.28 3.64 5.05
CA TYR A 405 27.35 4.58 5.66
C TYR A 405 28.03 5.36 6.80
N LEU A 406 28.72 4.68 7.73
CA LEU A 406 29.47 5.35 8.79
C LEU A 406 30.54 6.30 8.24
N LYS A 407 31.29 5.85 7.24
CA LYS A 407 32.30 6.69 6.56
C LYS A 407 31.66 7.95 5.96
N PHE A 408 30.50 7.81 5.32
CA PHE A 408 29.75 8.95 4.80
C PHE A 408 29.38 9.92 5.94
N LEU A 409 28.75 9.43 7.01
CA LEU A 409 28.34 10.25 8.17
C LEU A 409 29.54 11.01 8.77
N HIS A 410 30.65 10.31 9.01
CA HIS A 410 31.86 10.90 9.60
C HIS A 410 32.56 11.90 8.68
N SER A 411 32.43 11.73 7.37
CA SER A 411 33.02 12.66 6.39
C SER A 411 32.18 13.91 6.18
N ASP A 412 30.86 13.80 6.28
CA ASP A 412 29.95 14.92 6.01
C ASP A 412 29.82 15.83 7.22
N ILE A 413 29.73 15.29 8.44
CA ILE A 413 29.45 16.06 9.66
C ILE A 413 30.71 16.77 10.15
N GLN A 414 30.61 18.09 10.36
CA GLN A 414 31.74 18.94 10.76
C GLN A 414 31.44 19.65 12.08
N LEU A 415 32.15 19.30 13.16
CA LEU A 415 32.01 19.93 14.47
C LEU A 415 33.33 20.58 14.91
N ASP A 416 33.24 21.76 15.54
CA ASP A 416 34.37 22.45 16.15
C ASP A 416 34.58 22.07 17.64
N ARG A 417 33.62 21.32 18.22
CA ARG A 417 33.65 20.80 19.58
C ARG A 417 33.01 19.42 19.67
N LYS A 418 33.30 18.71 20.75
CA LYS A 418 32.64 17.47 21.13
C LYS A 418 31.54 17.71 22.16
N PHE A 419 30.62 16.76 22.28
CA PHE A 419 29.47 16.82 23.18
C PHE A 419 29.42 15.66 24.17
N ARG A 420 28.71 15.86 25.28
CA ARG A 420 28.29 14.79 26.19
C ARG A 420 26.89 14.37 25.77
N VAL A 421 26.74 13.20 25.18
CA VAL A 421 25.50 12.76 24.54
C VAL A 421 24.91 11.55 25.26
N ALA A 422 23.60 11.60 25.51
CA ALA A 422 22.82 10.43 25.89
C ALA A 422 22.01 9.95 24.68
N VAL A 423 21.87 8.63 24.52
CA VAL A 423 21.07 8.04 23.45
C VAL A 423 20.15 6.98 24.03
N ASP A 424 18.93 6.90 23.55
CA ASP A 424 17.99 5.82 23.81
C ASP A 424 17.65 5.10 22.50
N CYS A 425 18.06 3.84 22.38
CA CYS A 425 17.76 3.03 21.21
C CYS A 425 16.46 2.23 21.36
N GLY A 426 15.85 2.18 22.55
CA GLY A 426 14.64 1.41 22.82
C GLY A 426 14.72 -0.06 22.42
N ASN A 427 15.91 -0.67 22.39
CA ASN A 427 16.17 -2.00 21.80
C ASN A 427 15.85 -2.14 20.30
N GLY A 428 15.61 -1.04 19.60
CA GLY A 428 15.42 -0.99 18.15
C GLY A 428 16.72 -1.05 17.36
N MET A 429 16.60 -0.92 16.04
CA MET A 429 17.72 -1.05 15.11
C MET A 429 18.75 0.09 15.19
N GLY A 430 18.43 1.19 15.89
CA GLY A 430 19.41 2.23 16.23
C GLY A 430 20.63 1.66 16.98
N GLY A 431 20.43 0.61 17.77
CA GLY A 431 21.48 -0.09 18.51
C GLY A 431 22.60 -0.70 17.64
N VAL A 432 22.33 -0.97 16.36
CA VAL A 432 23.35 -1.50 15.43
C VAL A 432 24.45 -0.49 15.14
N LEU A 433 24.14 0.81 15.18
CA LEU A 433 25.01 1.87 14.66
C LEU A 433 25.23 3.06 15.58
N ALA A 434 24.31 3.35 16.51
CA ALA A 434 24.31 4.61 17.26
C ALA A 434 25.67 4.91 17.89
N ARG A 435 26.30 3.93 18.57
CA ARG A 435 27.63 4.10 19.14
C ARG A 435 28.68 4.48 18.11
N ARG A 436 28.82 3.67 17.04
CA ARG A 436 29.81 3.88 15.98
C ARG A 436 29.60 5.19 15.23
N ALA A 437 28.34 5.63 15.10
CA ALA A 437 27.97 6.87 14.43
C ALA A 437 28.31 8.10 15.29
N LEU A 438 27.97 8.09 16.59
CA LEU A 438 28.05 9.25 17.47
C LEU A 438 29.36 9.39 18.24
N GLU A 439 30.03 8.29 18.60
CA GLU A 439 31.22 8.30 19.47
C GLU A 439 32.35 9.23 18.99
N PRO A 440 32.67 9.34 17.67
CA PRO A 440 33.70 10.29 17.20
C PRO A 440 33.42 11.75 17.55
N PHE A 441 32.15 12.11 17.73
CA PHE A 441 31.66 13.46 18.02
C PHE A 441 31.43 13.72 19.51
N CYS A 442 31.72 12.74 20.36
CA CYS A 442 31.42 12.79 21.78
C CYS A 442 32.69 12.78 22.65
N ASP A 443 32.63 13.52 23.76
CA ASP A 443 33.54 13.37 24.91
C ASP A 443 32.99 12.36 25.91
N LYS A 444 31.67 12.24 25.98
CA LYS A 444 30.94 11.23 26.76
C LYS A 444 29.76 10.74 25.94
N LEU A 445 29.59 9.43 25.84
CA LEU A 445 28.45 8.81 25.18
C LEU A 445 27.88 7.71 26.08
N GLU A 446 26.63 7.88 26.51
CA GLU A 446 25.86 6.86 27.22
C GLU A 446 24.68 6.44 26.35
N ILE A 447 24.47 5.12 26.21
CA ILE A 447 23.39 4.58 25.38
C ILE A 447 22.52 3.65 26.22
N LEU A 448 21.27 4.05 26.40
CA LEU A 448 20.21 3.25 26.98
C LEU A 448 19.71 2.25 25.94
N PHE A 449 19.47 1.02 26.41
CA PHE A 449 18.82 -0.04 25.63
C PHE A 449 19.49 -0.29 24.27
N GLU A 450 20.83 -0.22 24.22
CA GLU A 450 21.65 -0.36 23.00
C GLU A 450 21.54 -1.75 22.37
N THR A 451 21.46 -2.81 23.19
CA THR A 451 21.32 -4.18 22.69
C THR A 451 20.03 -4.30 21.88
N VAL A 452 20.19 -4.62 20.60
CA VAL A 452 19.07 -4.83 19.69
C VAL A 452 18.26 -6.03 20.16
N ASP A 453 16.98 -5.79 20.42
CA ASP A 453 15.97 -6.78 20.77
C ASP A 453 14.60 -6.19 20.45
N CYS A 454 14.14 -6.38 19.21
CA CYS A 454 12.83 -5.86 18.76
C CYS A 454 11.64 -6.64 19.34
N ARG A 455 11.80 -7.30 20.50
CA ARG A 455 10.70 -7.60 21.44
C ARG A 455 10.37 -6.41 22.34
N PHE A 456 11.23 -5.38 22.36
CA PHE A 456 11.08 -4.13 23.10
C PHE A 456 10.86 -4.34 24.61
N PRO A 457 11.80 -4.99 25.33
CA PRO A 457 11.61 -5.41 26.72
C PRO A 457 11.54 -4.27 27.75
N ASN A 458 11.99 -3.05 27.40
CA ASN A 458 12.02 -1.91 28.31
C ASN A 458 10.82 -0.99 28.11
N HIS A 459 10.70 -0.39 26.92
CA HIS A 459 9.55 0.38 26.47
C HIS A 459 9.41 0.25 24.95
N PRO A 460 8.23 0.57 24.37
CA PRO A 460 8.10 0.68 22.92
C PRO A 460 9.11 1.68 22.34
N ALA A 461 9.76 1.32 21.23
CA ALA A 461 10.69 2.19 20.51
C ALA A 461 9.92 3.19 19.63
N ASP A 462 9.24 4.15 20.29
CA ASP A 462 8.53 5.25 19.64
C ASP A 462 8.81 6.58 20.37
N PRO A 463 9.75 7.41 19.88
CA PRO A 463 10.11 8.67 20.51
C PRO A 463 9.04 9.77 20.33
N SER A 464 8.01 9.54 19.52
CA SER A 464 6.89 10.48 19.38
C SER A 464 5.89 10.41 20.55
N VAL A 465 6.08 9.45 21.47
CA VAL A 465 5.27 9.27 22.67
C VAL A 465 6.10 9.61 23.91
N GLY A 466 5.74 10.69 24.59
CA GLY A 466 6.51 11.21 25.73
C GLY A 466 6.73 10.20 26.88
N ALA A 467 5.82 9.23 27.06
CA ALA A 467 5.98 8.16 28.06
C ALA A 467 7.19 7.25 27.78
N ASN A 468 7.54 7.04 26.50
CA ASN A 468 8.68 6.22 26.09
C ASN A 468 10.03 6.97 26.22
N MET A 469 9.98 8.28 26.49
CA MET A 469 11.17 9.14 26.59
C MET A 469 11.62 9.35 28.05
N GLN A 470 10.90 8.80 29.03
CA GLN A 470 11.09 9.14 30.44
C GLN A 470 12.44 8.66 31.00
N ASP A 471 12.96 7.52 30.55
CA ASP A 471 14.27 7.01 30.96
C ASP A 471 15.39 7.93 30.46
N LEU A 472 15.32 8.35 29.19
CA LEU A 472 16.22 9.36 28.63
C LEU A 472 16.12 10.69 29.36
N VAL A 473 14.92 11.19 29.64
CA VAL A 473 14.70 12.43 30.43
C VAL A 473 15.31 12.30 31.83
N ALA A 474 15.15 11.15 32.50
CA ALA A 474 15.74 10.91 33.81
C ALA A 474 17.27 10.88 33.75
N LEU A 475 17.86 10.34 32.68
CA LEU A 475 19.30 10.37 32.44
C LEU A 475 19.81 11.80 32.21
N MET A 476 19.11 12.59 31.38
CA MET A 476 19.46 14.00 31.12
C MET A 476 19.47 14.85 32.39
N LYS A 477 18.49 14.64 33.29
CA LYS A 477 18.38 15.35 34.57
C LYS A 477 19.53 15.10 35.56
N LYS A 478 20.44 14.17 35.28
CA LYS A 478 21.69 14.02 36.05
C LYS A 478 22.70 15.15 35.79
N ASP A 479 22.43 16.00 34.81
CA ASP A 479 23.24 17.19 34.47
C ASP A 479 24.63 16.87 33.87
N GLU A 480 24.82 15.62 33.43
CA GLU A 480 26.08 15.12 32.89
C GLU A 480 26.16 15.14 31.36
N PHE A 481 25.06 15.52 30.69
CA PHE A 481 24.89 15.48 29.23
C PHE A 481 24.42 16.83 28.70
N ASP A 482 24.81 17.16 27.47
CA ASP A 482 24.44 18.39 26.77
C ASP A 482 23.18 18.20 25.93
N VAL A 483 22.95 16.99 25.41
CA VAL A 483 21.78 16.63 24.60
C VAL A 483 21.52 15.13 24.65
N GLY A 484 20.24 14.76 24.58
CA GLY A 484 19.76 13.39 24.47
C GLY A 484 19.09 13.13 23.12
N PHE A 485 19.25 11.92 22.58
CA PHE A 485 18.56 11.46 21.37
C PHE A 485 17.81 10.17 21.65
N ALA A 486 16.64 9.97 21.05
CA ALA A 486 15.95 8.68 21.04
C ALA A 486 15.58 8.28 19.62
N PHE A 487 15.76 7.00 19.27
CA PHE A 487 15.41 6.47 17.95
C PHE A 487 14.18 5.57 18.03
N ASP A 488 13.41 5.52 16.95
CA ASP A 488 12.32 4.56 16.83
C ASP A 488 12.82 3.16 16.43
N GLY A 489 11.92 2.18 16.39
CA GLY A 489 12.25 0.77 16.23
C GLY A 489 13.13 0.42 15.03
N ASP A 490 13.07 1.18 13.94
CA ASP A 490 13.93 1.02 12.76
C ASP A 490 14.83 2.23 12.43
N ALA A 491 14.89 3.19 13.37
CA ALA A 491 15.77 4.36 13.42
C ALA A 491 15.65 5.35 12.24
N ASP A 492 14.48 5.43 11.59
CA ASP A 492 14.20 6.50 10.62
C ASP A 492 13.62 7.77 11.26
N ARG A 493 13.30 7.72 12.56
CA ARG A 493 12.87 8.87 13.36
C ARG A 493 13.84 9.18 14.50
N VAL A 494 13.81 10.44 14.95
CA VAL A 494 14.53 10.90 16.12
C VAL A 494 13.66 11.76 17.04
N GLY A 495 13.77 11.54 18.34
CA GLY A 495 13.39 12.49 19.39
C GLY A 495 14.62 13.14 20.01
N VAL A 496 14.51 14.39 20.45
CA VAL A 496 15.60 15.12 21.10
C VAL A 496 15.18 15.53 22.50
N VAL A 497 16.08 15.41 23.46
CA VAL A 497 15.90 15.86 24.83
C VAL A 497 16.99 16.87 25.17
N THR A 498 16.61 18.04 25.64
CA THR A 498 17.55 19.08 26.07
C THR A 498 18.26 18.68 27.37
N ARG A 499 19.28 19.43 27.75
CA ARG A 499 20.03 19.22 28.99
C ARG A 499 19.12 19.25 30.22
N GLN A 500 18.12 20.13 30.25
CA GLN A 500 17.20 20.26 31.38
C GLN A 500 16.05 19.23 31.35
N GLY A 501 16.06 18.31 30.36
CA GLY A 501 15.08 17.25 30.22
C GLY A 501 13.81 17.66 29.48
N ARG A 502 13.84 18.76 28.71
CA ARG A 502 12.71 19.14 27.83
C ARG A 502 12.76 18.29 26.58
N ILE A 503 11.64 17.68 26.21
CA ILE A 503 11.50 16.97 24.94
C ILE A 503 11.25 18.00 23.83
N LEU A 504 12.04 17.93 22.75
CA LEU A 504 11.78 18.65 21.51
C LEU A 504 11.04 17.71 20.55
N TRP A 505 9.89 18.14 20.07
CA TRP A 505 9.07 17.38 19.11
C TRP A 505 9.58 17.54 17.67
N GLY A 506 9.14 16.68 16.74
CA GLY A 506 9.68 16.67 15.37
C GLY A 506 9.62 18.01 14.63
N ASP A 507 8.60 18.83 14.90
CA ASP A 507 8.51 20.20 14.39
C ASP A 507 9.51 21.18 15.04
N GLU A 508 9.81 21.03 16.33
CA GLU A 508 10.86 21.80 17.02
C GLU A 508 12.27 21.35 16.60
N ILE A 509 12.48 20.05 16.34
CA ILE A 509 13.75 19.56 15.79
C ILE A 509 13.94 20.10 14.37
N LEU A 510 12.88 20.13 13.55
CA LEU A 510 12.92 20.75 12.23
C LEU A 510 13.21 22.26 12.33
N MET A 511 12.62 22.95 13.31
CA MET A 511 12.94 24.36 13.57
C MET A 511 14.44 24.56 13.82
N LEU A 512 15.03 23.75 14.71
CA LEU A 512 16.45 23.81 15.03
C LEU A 512 17.32 23.60 13.79
N LEU A 513 17.04 22.53 13.03
CA LEU A 513 17.81 22.21 11.83
C LEU A 513 17.68 23.29 10.73
N ALA A 514 16.51 23.91 10.63
CA ALA A 514 16.26 25.00 9.68
C ALA A 514 17.05 26.28 10.01
N GLU A 515 17.41 26.55 11.27
CA GLU A 515 18.22 27.73 11.65
C GLU A 515 19.52 27.80 10.83
N LYS A 516 20.29 26.70 10.78
CA LYS A 516 21.54 26.64 10.01
C LYS A 516 21.28 26.73 8.51
N VAL A 517 20.29 25.98 8.00
CA VAL A 517 19.93 25.99 6.58
C VAL A 517 19.58 27.40 6.10
N LEU A 518 18.76 28.13 6.87
CA LEU A 518 18.31 29.48 6.50
C LEU A 518 19.41 30.53 6.69
N LYS A 519 20.30 30.35 7.66
CA LYS A 519 21.50 31.19 7.80
C LYS A 519 22.46 31.04 6.62
N GLU A 520 22.67 29.82 6.14
CA GLU A 520 23.59 29.52 5.03
C GLU A 520 22.95 29.77 3.65
N LYS A 521 21.64 29.54 3.53
CA LYS A 521 20.87 29.64 2.28
C LYS A 521 19.55 30.42 2.54
N PRO A 522 19.59 31.76 2.69
CA PRO A 522 18.39 32.58 2.84
C PRO A 522 17.40 32.37 1.69
N GLY A 523 16.09 32.47 1.97
CA GLY A 523 15.03 32.26 0.98
C GLY A 523 14.71 30.78 0.68
N SER A 524 15.43 29.83 1.28
CA SER A 524 15.21 28.41 1.07
C SER A 524 13.82 27.93 1.50
N VAL A 525 13.32 26.92 0.79
CA VAL A 525 12.07 26.24 1.13
C VAL A 525 12.29 25.28 2.30
N VAL A 526 11.43 25.37 3.32
CA VAL A 526 11.38 24.40 4.43
C VAL A 526 9.98 23.82 4.49
N ILE A 527 9.88 22.49 4.41
CA ILE A 527 8.59 21.80 4.34
C ILE A 527 8.23 21.19 5.70
N GLY A 528 7.07 21.53 6.24
CA GLY A 528 6.51 20.93 7.45
C GLY A 528 5.14 20.31 7.16
N GLU A 529 4.80 19.20 7.82
CA GLU A 529 3.46 18.61 7.66
C GLU A 529 2.35 19.47 8.32
N VAL A 530 1.09 19.20 7.97
CA VAL A 530 -0.10 19.87 8.54
C VAL A 530 -0.23 19.75 10.06
N LYS A 531 0.44 18.79 10.69
CA LYS A 531 0.45 18.67 12.15
C LYS A 531 1.46 19.61 12.81
N CYS A 532 2.49 20.09 12.13
CA CYS A 532 3.53 20.90 12.75
C CYS A 532 2.98 22.20 13.36
N SER A 533 3.56 22.62 14.49
CA SER A 533 3.24 23.86 15.18
C SER A 533 3.23 25.08 14.26
N GLN A 534 2.37 26.06 14.54
CA GLN A 534 2.41 27.35 13.83
C GLN A 534 3.74 28.08 14.06
N LYS A 535 4.37 27.80 15.21
CA LYS A 535 5.70 28.28 15.60
C LYS A 535 6.78 27.99 14.55
N LEU A 536 6.76 26.79 13.96
CA LEU A 536 7.69 26.40 12.88
C LEU A 536 7.57 27.33 11.67
N PHE A 537 6.34 27.49 11.16
CA PHE A 537 6.10 28.26 9.94
C PHE A 537 6.39 29.75 10.16
N GLN A 538 6.14 30.26 11.36
CA GLN A 538 6.50 31.62 11.72
C GLN A 538 8.00 31.82 11.80
N MET A 539 8.72 30.93 12.50
CA MET A 539 10.17 30.99 12.59
C MET A 539 10.83 30.98 11.20
N ILE A 540 10.38 30.12 10.29
CA ILE A 540 10.90 30.07 8.91
C ILE A 540 10.75 31.44 8.23
N ARG A 541 9.60 32.11 8.37
CA ARG A 541 9.38 33.46 7.80
C ARG A 541 10.30 34.50 8.44
N ASP A 542 10.41 34.47 9.77
CA ASP A 542 11.22 35.43 10.53
C ASP A 542 12.72 35.29 10.20
N ARG A 543 13.16 34.09 9.79
CA ARG A 543 14.52 33.81 9.30
C ARG A 543 14.68 34.01 7.79
N GLY A 544 13.68 34.59 7.10
CA GLY A 544 13.74 34.89 5.68
C GLY A 544 13.62 33.68 4.77
N GLY A 545 13.09 32.56 5.25
CA GLY A 545 12.81 31.35 4.48
C GLY A 545 11.40 31.28 3.91
N GLN A 546 11.13 30.23 3.14
CA GLN A 546 9.81 29.97 2.56
C GLN A 546 9.16 28.74 3.21
N PRO A 547 8.20 28.93 4.14
CA PRO A 547 7.49 27.80 4.73
C PRO A 547 6.54 27.16 3.72
N VAL A 548 6.60 25.83 3.59
CA VAL A 548 5.63 25.05 2.81
C VAL A 548 4.96 24.05 3.73
N MET A 549 3.66 24.22 3.95
CA MET A 549 2.85 23.23 4.64
C MET A 549 2.43 22.13 3.67
N TYR A 550 2.61 20.86 4.06
CA TYR A 550 2.26 19.71 3.21
C TYR A 550 1.50 18.62 3.97
N ARG A 551 0.89 17.70 3.22
CA ARG A 551 0.17 16.55 3.78
C ARG A 551 1.12 15.61 4.54
N ALA A 552 0.59 14.93 5.55
CA ALA A 552 1.34 13.93 6.31
C ALA A 552 1.62 12.69 5.47
N GLY A 553 2.76 12.04 5.72
CA GLY A 553 3.18 10.78 5.10
C GLY A 553 4.61 10.86 4.58
N HIS A 554 5.52 10.11 5.21
CA HIS A 554 6.95 10.11 4.88
C HIS A 554 7.25 9.89 3.38
N SER A 555 6.56 8.96 2.69
CA SER A 555 6.72 8.76 1.23
C SER A 555 6.31 9.99 0.39
N LEU A 556 5.25 10.68 0.81
CA LEU A 556 4.76 11.90 0.14
C LEU A 556 5.70 13.08 0.38
N MET A 557 6.28 13.14 1.59
CA MET A 557 7.26 14.17 1.97
C MET A 557 8.54 14.06 1.14
N LYS A 558 9.11 12.86 0.98
CA LYS A 558 10.29 12.59 0.12
C LYS A 558 10.06 13.09 -1.30
N LYS A 559 8.88 12.79 -1.87
CA LYS A 559 8.52 13.23 -3.22
C LYS A 559 8.47 14.76 -3.29
N ARG A 560 7.83 15.41 -2.31
CA ARG A 560 7.66 16.86 -2.28
C ARG A 560 8.98 17.61 -2.08
N LEU A 561 9.85 17.09 -1.22
CA LEU A 561 11.21 17.60 -1.01
C LEU A 561 11.96 17.69 -2.35
N LYS A 562 11.90 16.62 -3.16
CA LYS A 562 12.54 16.58 -4.48
C LYS A 562 11.87 17.52 -5.50
N GLU A 563 10.53 17.59 -5.53
CA GLU A 563 9.79 18.47 -6.44
C GLU A 563 10.10 19.96 -6.22
N LEU A 564 10.34 20.35 -4.97
CA LEU A 564 10.62 21.74 -4.59
C LEU A 564 12.11 22.03 -4.45
N GLU A 565 12.97 21.03 -4.68
CA GLU A 565 14.42 21.11 -4.40
C GLU A 565 14.70 21.66 -2.99
N ALA A 566 13.83 21.32 -2.02
CA ALA A 566 13.89 21.86 -0.68
C ALA A 566 15.09 21.25 0.07
N PRO A 567 15.91 22.04 0.78
CA PRO A 567 17.03 21.53 1.55
C PRO A 567 16.60 20.64 2.73
N ILE A 568 15.44 20.89 3.31
CA ILE A 568 14.97 20.13 4.48
C ILE A 568 13.45 20.07 4.53
N ALA A 569 12.94 18.94 5.01
CA ALA A 569 11.54 18.73 5.36
C ALA A 569 11.42 17.94 6.67
N GLY A 570 10.25 17.98 7.30
CA GLY A 570 10.01 17.18 8.49
C GLY A 570 8.55 17.00 8.87
N GLU A 571 8.31 15.98 9.68
CA GLU A 571 7.02 15.61 10.25
C GLU A 571 7.08 15.70 11.77
N MET A 572 5.95 15.93 12.44
CA MET A 572 5.91 15.97 13.91
C MET A 572 6.33 14.62 14.51
N SER A 573 6.09 13.52 13.80
CA SER A 573 6.49 12.17 14.23
C SER A 573 8.00 11.96 14.33
N GLY A 574 8.84 12.93 13.95
CA GLY A 574 10.30 12.84 14.03
C GLY A 574 10.98 12.31 12.77
N HIS A 575 10.22 12.12 11.67
CA HIS A 575 10.81 11.90 10.35
C HIS A 575 11.37 13.20 9.81
N LEU A 576 12.67 13.25 9.54
CA LEU A 576 13.37 14.43 9.06
C LEU A 576 14.14 14.09 7.79
N PHE A 577 13.89 14.85 6.72
CA PHE A 577 14.36 14.57 5.37
C PHE A 577 15.34 15.65 4.93
N PHE A 578 16.51 15.25 4.45
CA PHE A 578 17.58 16.17 4.11
C PHE A 578 17.87 16.13 2.61
N GLY A 579 17.47 17.18 1.89
CA GLY A 579 17.88 17.41 0.50
C GLY A 579 19.23 18.13 0.40
N ASP A 580 19.62 18.82 1.47
CA ASP A 580 20.94 19.44 1.64
C ASP A 580 21.96 18.40 2.13
N ARG A 581 23.04 18.23 1.35
CA ARG A 581 24.19 17.34 1.64
C ARG A 581 23.84 15.85 1.79
N PHE A 582 22.59 15.48 1.54
CA PHE A 582 22.08 14.14 1.74
C PHE A 582 21.08 13.75 0.63
N PHE A 583 20.53 12.55 0.72
CA PHE A 583 19.83 11.91 -0.39
C PHE A 583 18.30 12.10 -0.38
N GLY A 584 17.76 12.89 0.54
CA GLY A 584 16.34 13.24 0.61
C GLY A 584 15.42 12.21 1.28
N PHE A 585 15.95 11.12 1.83
CA PHE A 585 15.19 10.20 2.68
C PHE A 585 15.28 10.59 4.17
N ASP A 586 14.37 10.02 4.96
CA ASP A 586 14.26 10.11 6.42
C ASP A 586 15.39 9.32 7.09
N ASP A 587 16.08 9.95 8.02
CA ASP A 587 17.22 9.34 8.72
C ASP A 587 17.39 9.97 10.12
N GLY A 588 16.98 9.21 11.15
CA GLY A 588 17.07 9.66 12.54
C GLY A 588 18.52 9.82 13.01
N ILE A 589 19.42 8.92 12.58
CA ILE A 589 20.83 8.94 12.98
C ILE A 589 21.52 10.15 12.38
N TYR A 590 21.32 10.41 11.08
CA TYR A 590 21.84 11.60 10.42
C TYR A 590 21.25 12.88 11.05
N ALA A 591 19.96 12.89 11.37
CA ALA A 591 19.33 14.02 12.05
C ALA A 591 19.98 14.32 13.41
N ALA A 592 20.28 13.31 14.23
CA ALA A 592 20.98 13.49 15.50
C ALA A 592 22.36 14.13 15.32
N LEU A 593 23.14 13.68 14.33
CA LEU A 593 24.43 14.27 14.02
C LEU A 593 24.31 15.71 13.49
N ARG A 594 23.29 15.99 12.68
CA ARG A 594 23.00 17.37 12.21
C ARG A 594 22.56 18.29 13.34
N VAL A 595 21.86 17.79 14.36
CA VAL A 595 21.54 18.55 15.58
C VAL A 595 22.84 18.96 16.29
N LEU A 596 23.77 18.03 16.49
CA LEU A 596 25.09 18.36 17.06
C LEU A 596 25.83 19.40 16.23
N GLU A 597 25.78 19.29 14.90
CA GLU A 597 26.38 20.26 13.98
C GLU A 597 25.78 21.65 14.12
N VAL A 598 24.45 21.76 14.20
CA VAL A 598 23.78 23.04 14.42
C VAL A 598 24.17 23.63 15.77
N MET A 599 24.17 22.83 16.85
CA MET A 599 24.57 23.27 18.19
C MET A 599 26.04 23.73 18.24
N ALA A 600 26.93 23.10 17.46
CA ALA A 600 28.32 23.48 17.36
C ALA A 600 28.47 24.81 16.60
N VAL A 601 27.98 24.87 15.36
CA VAL A 601 28.16 26.00 14.44
C VAL A 601 27.44 27.26 14.89
N LEU A 602 26.28 27.13 15.51
CA LEU A 602 25.48 28.26 16.01
C LEU A 602 25.74 28.55 17.50
N HIS A 603 26.60 27.77 18.16
CA HIS A 603 26.91 27.86 19.58
C HIS A 603 25.65 27.91 20.47
N LEU A 604 24.67 27.06 20.15
CA LEU A 604 23.37 27.04 20.84
C LEU A 604 23.44 26.21 22.12
N ASP A 605 22.81 26.74 23.17
CA ASP A 605 22.20 25.95 24.24
C ASP A 605 20.75 25.67 23.86
N LEU A 606 20.33 24.39 23.87
CA LEU A 606 19.00 24.02 23.37
C LEU A 606 17.87 24.52 24.26
N ASP A 607 18.08 24.62 25.58
CA ASP A 607 17.10 25.11 26.51
C ASP A 607 16.90 26.62 26.35
N GLU A 608 17.99 27.40 26.26
CA GLU A 608 17.91 28.83 25.95
C GLU A 608 17.26 29.08 24.58
N TRP A 609 17.67 28.32 23.57
CA TRP A 609 17.14 28.46 22.21
C TRP A 609 15.64 28.20 22.16
N ILE A 610 15.16 27.08 22.72
CA ILE A 610 13.73 26.77 22.64
C ILE A 610 12.88 27.71 23.51
N ASN A 611 13.40 28.17 24.65
CA ASN A 611 12.74 29.13 25.52
C ASN A 611 12.70 30.55 24.93
N SER A 612 13.45 30.83 23.86
CA SER A 612 13.35 32.09 23.12
C SER A 612 12.09 32.21 22.26
N PHE A 613 11.36 31.11 22.06
CA PHE A 613 10.10 31.09 21.33
C PHE A 613 8.89 31.05 22.28
N PRO A 614 7.71 31.50 21.84
CA PRO A 614 6.49 31.39 22.63
C PRO A 614 6.20 29.94 23.05
N GLU A 615 5.85 29.76 24.32
CA GLU A 615 5.33 28.50 24.80
C GLU A 615 3.92 28.27 24.22
N MET A 616 3.76 27.16 23.51
CA MET A 616 2.48 26.77 22.93
C MET A 616 1.86 25.69 23.79
N THR A 617 0.56 25.81 24.08
CA THR A 617 -0.22 24.71 24.62
C THR A 617 -0.83 23.94 23.46
N SER A 618 -0.59 22.63 23.40
CA SER A 618 -1.18 21.78 22.36
C SER A 618 -1.78 20.52 22.93
N THR A 619 -2.84 20.02 22.29
CA THR A 619 -3.29 18.65 22.54
C THR A 619 -2.27 17.65 21.99
N PRO A 620 -2.19 16.42 22.53
CA PRO A 620 -1.61 15.32 21.77
C PRO A 620 -2.45 15.06 20.51
N GLU A 621 -2.01 14.11 19.69
CA GLU A 621 -2.84 13.63 18.58
C GLU A 621 -4.09 12.92 19.14
N ILE A 622 -5.27 13.49 18.91
CA ILE A 622 -6.55 12.93 19.38
C ILE A 622 -7.15 12.11 18.25
N ARG A 623 -7.43 10.84 18.51
CA ARG A 623 -8.08 9.94 17.55
C ARG A 623 -9.49 9.62 18.01
N VAL A 624 -10.47 9.97 17.18
CA VAL A 624 -11.88 9.70 17.45
C VAL A 624 -12.38 8.73 16.38
N HIS A 625 -12.98 7.61 16.80
CA HIS A 625 -13.59 6.66 15.87
C HIS A 625 -14.61 7.38 14.98
N CYS A 626 -14.46 7.24 13.67
CA CYS A 626 -15.30 7.87 12.67
C CYS A 626 -15.43 6.91 11.47
N PRO A 627 -16.64 6.38 11.21
CA PRO A 627 -16.91 5.58 10.03
C PRO A 627 -16.49 6.29 8.73
N GLU A 628 -16.02 5.51 7.74
CA GLU A 628 -15.43 6.06 6.51
C GLU A 628 -16.38 7.03 5.77
N ASP A 629 -17.67 6.69 5.73
CA ASP A 629 -18.74 7.47 5.11
C ASP A 629 -19.04 8.79 5.83
N GLN A 630 -18.56 8.95 7.08
CA GLN A 630 -18.74 10.17 7.87
C GLN A 630 -17.53 11.09 7.89
N LYS A 631 -16.33 10.59 7.57
CA LYS A 631 -15.08 11.37 7.67
C LYS A 631 -15.14 12.69 6.93
N GLN A 632 -15.60 12.68 5.67
CA GLN A 632 -15.72 13.91 4.88
C GLN A 632 -16.74 14.88 5.47
N ALA A 633 -17.87 14.37 5.98
CA ALA A 633 -18.89 15.20 6.61
C ALA A 633 -18.36 15.90 7.86
N TRP A 634 -17.48 15.26 8.63
CA TRP A 634 -16.85 15.87 9.81
C TRP A 634 -15.84 16.94 9.42
N VAL A 635 -15.04 16.72 8.37
CA VAL A 635 -14.15 17.75 7.81
C VAL A 635 -14.95 18.99 7.40
N GLU A 636 -16.05 18.82 6.64
CA GLU A 636 -16.90 19.94 6.23
C GLU A 636 -17.59 20.64 7.41
N LYS A 637 -17.99 19.90 8.46
CA LYS A 637 -18.53 20.50 9.69
C LYS A 637 -17.50 21.41 10.38
N ILE A 638 -16.27 20.96 10.56
CA ILE A 638 -15.21 21.75 11.21
C ILE A 638 -14.82 22.95 10.35
N LYS A 639 -14.74 22.75 9.03
CA LYS A 639 -14.54 23.85 8.08
C LYS A 639 -15.62 24.92 8.21
N GLY A 640 -16.89 24.55 8.12
CA GLY A 640 -18.02 25.47 8.23
C GLY A 640 -18.15 26.15 9.60
N LEU A 641 -17.64 25.51 10.66
CA LEU A 641 -17.62 26.05 12.02
C LEU A 641 -16.68 27.24 12.19
N PHE A 642 -15.52 27.22 11.52
CA PHE A 642 -14.45 28.19 11.73
C PHE A 642 -14.16 29.07 10.51
N GLU A 643 -14.63 28.74 9.31
CA GLU A 643 -14.37 29.55 8.09
C GLU A 643 -14.95 30.98 8.16
N LYS A 644 -15.87 31.23 9.09
CA LYS A 644 -16.51 32.53 9.31
C LYS A 644 -15.86 33.34 10.43
N ASP A 645 -14.89 32.77 11.14
CA ASP A 645 -14.16 33.51 12.16
C ASP A 645 -13.26 34.56 11.48
N GLU A 646 -13.20 35.74 12.08
CA GLU A 646 -12.44 36.86 11.52
C GLU A 646 -10.94 36.51 11.40
N GLY A 647 -10.40 36.63 10.20
CA GLY A 647 -9.00 36.33 9.92
C GLY A 647 -8.63 34.85 9.91
N ALA A 648 -9.61 33.94 9.90
CA ALA A 648 -9.36 32.51 9.77
C ALA A 648 -8.77 32.15 8.39
N GLU A 649 -7.66 31.43 8.38
CA GLU A 649 -7.01 30.90 7.18
C GLU A 649 -7.18 29.39 7.09
N LEU A 650 -7.69 28.92 5.95
CA LEU A 650 -7.97 27.50 5.74
C LEU A 650 -6.89 26.85 4.88
N ASN A 651 -6.36 25.73 5.35
CA ASN A 651 -5.57 24.81 4.56
C ASN A 651 -6.31 23.48 4.40
N LEU A 652 -6.61 23.12 3.16
CA LEU A 652 -7.40 21.92 2.79
C LEU A 652 -6.55 20.80 2.17
N ILE A 653 -5.22 20.83 2.36
CA ILE A 653 -4.31 19.88 1.71
C ILE A 653 -4.43 18.44 2.25
N ASP A 654 -4.85 18.30 3.50
CA ASP A 654 -4.98 17.04 4.24
C ASP A 654 -5.99 17.22 5.38
N GLY A 655 -7.28 17.05 5.05
CA GLY A 655 -8.39 17.43 5.93
C GLY A 655 -8.64 18.94 5.92
N VAL A 656 -8.88 19.53 7.08
CA VAL A 656 -8.97 20.98 7.28
C VAL A 656 -8.09 21.39 8.45
N ARG A 657 -7.12 22.26 8.18
CA ARG A 657 -6.43 23.05 9.19
C ARG A 657 -6.93 24.49 9.12
N VAL A 658 -7.41 25.02 10.23
CA VAL A 658 -7.82 26.43 10.35
C VAL A 658 -6.87 27.13 11.29
N SER A 659 -6.16 28.14 10.79
CA SER A 659 -5.26 28.98 11.57
C SER A 659 -5.91 30.34 11.85
N PHE A 660 -5.67 30.90 13.03
CA PHE A 660 -6.26 32.17 13.48
C PHE A 660 -5.18 33.25 13.69
N PRO A 661 -5.54 34.55 13.71
CA PRO A 661 -4.59 35.66 13.88
C PRO A 661 -3.80 35.62 15.21
N ASP A 662 -4.36 35.01 16.24
CA ASP A 662 -3.72 34.82 17.55
C ASP A 662 -2.71 33.64 17.58
N GLN A 663 -2.32 33.13 16.41
CA GLN A 663 -1.44 31.97 16.20
C GLN A 663 -2.02 30.63 16.68
N SER A 664 -3.27 30.59 17.14
CA SER A 664 -3.95 29.33 17.42
C SER A 664 -4.35 28.63 16.12
N TRP A 665 -4.52 27.31 16.17
CA TRP A 665 -5.06 26.55 15.05
C TRP A 665 -5.73 25.26 15.50
N VAL A 666 -6.63 24.79 14.64
CA VAL A 666 -7.32 23.50 14.75
C VAL A 666 -7.06 22.68 13.49
N LEU A 667 -6.83 21.37 13.66
CA LEU A 667 -6.74 20.41 12.57
C LEU A 667 -7.79 19.33 12.77
N ALA A 668 -8.49 18.99 11.69
CA ALA A 668 -9.34 17.82 11.58
C ALA A 668 -9.03 17.10 10.27
N ARG A 669 -8.52 15.87 10.34
CA ARG A 669 -8.20 15.08 9.14
C ARG A 669 -8.65 13.63 9.28
N ALA A 670 -8.95 13.01 8.14
CA ALA A 670 -9.21 11.59 8.07
C ALA A 670 -7.92 10.80 8.31
N SER A 671 -7.98 9.75 9.13
CA SER A 671 -6.92 8.74 9.16
C SER A 671 -6.95 7.93 7.85
N ASN A 672 -5.79 7.77 7.22
CA ASN A 672 -5.64 6.95 6.01
C ASN A 672 -5.61 5.44 6.31
N THR A 673 -5.38 5.05 7.56
CA THR A 673 -5.14 3.65 7.97
C THR A 673 -6.22 3.10 8.87
N GLU A 674 -7.09 3.94 9.44
CA GLU A 674 -8.08 3.57 10.43
C GLU A 674 -9.41 4.29 10.18
N ALA A 675 -10.53 3.70 10.63
CA ALA A 675 -11.84 4.37 10.69
C ALA A 675 -11.87 5.39 11.85
N ALA A 676 -11.04 6.42 11.73
CA ALA A 676 -10.86 7.46 12.73
C ALA A 676 -10.64 8.84 12.09
N MET A 677 -11.08 9.88 12.79
CA MET A 677 -10.67 11.26 12.58
C MET A 677 -9.55 11.60 13.55
N VAL A 678 -8.53 12.28 13.02
CA VAL A 678 -7.38 12.78 13.78
C VAL A 678 -7.56 14.27 13.98
N PHE A 679 -7.47 14.69 15.24
CA PHE A 679 -7.53 16.08 15.64
C PHE A 679 -6.25 16.52 16.36
N ARG A 680 -5.87 17.79 16.15
CA ARG A 680 -4.84 18.46 16.93
C ARG A 680 -5.21 19.93 17.05
N ILE A 681 -5.03 20.48 18.25
CA ILE A 681 -5.30 21.88 18.55
C ILE A 681 -4.07 22.46 19.22
N GLU A 682 -3.71 23.68 18.86
CA GLU A 682 -2.62 24.43 19.47
C GLU A 682 -3.04 25.87 19.68
N ALA A 683 -2.67 26.45 20.82
CA ALA A 683 -2.91 27.85 21.14
C ALA A 683 -1.83 28.39 22.10
N LEU A 684 -1.75 29.71 22.25
CA LEU A 684 -0.85 30.36 23.21
C LEU A 684 -1.28 30.17 24.67
N THR A 685 -2.56 29.88 24.93
CA THR A 685 -3.09 29.73 26.29
C THR A 685 -3.98 28.49 26.40
N PRO A 686 -4.02 27.84 27.57
CA PRO A 686 -4.94 26.73 27.83
C PRO A 686 -6.42 27.11 27.61
N ASP A 687 -6.83 28.33 27.98
CA ASP A 687 -8.21 28.79 27.84
C ASP A 687 -8.64 28.87 26.37
N ARG A 688 -7.78 29.41 25.50
CA ARG A 688 -8.04 29.48 24.05
C ARG A 688 -8.09 28.09 23.43
N LEU A 689 -7.20 27.17 23.84
CA LEU A 689 -7.23 25.79 23.38
C LEU A 689 -8.55 25.12 23.77
N GLU A 690 -8.99 25.31 25.01
CA GLU A 690 -10.23 24.73 25.53
C GLU A 690 -11.46 25.29 24.82
N GLU A 691 -11.48 26.59 24.53
CA GLU A 691 -12.53 27.23 23.74
C GLU A 691 -12.67 26.60 22.35
N LEU A 692 -11.56 26.48 21.62
CA LEU A 692 -11.53 25.86 20.29
C LEU A 692 -11.98 24.40 20.33
N ARG A 693 -11.50 23.65 21.32
CA ARG A 693 -11.90 22.25 21.55
C ARG A 693 -13.40 22.13 21.82
N ALA A 694 -13.94 22.91 22.74
CA ALA A 694 -15.35 22.88 23.10
C ALA A 694 -16.26 23.21 21.91
N ARG A 695 -15.84 24.15 21.04
CA ARG A 695 -16.54 24.45 19.79
C ARG A 695 -16.56 23.25 18.85
N MET A 696 -15.44 22.54 18.68
CA MET A 696 -15.36 21.32 17.87
C MET A 696 -16.24 20.21 18.43
N GLU A 697 -16.13 19.92 19.74
CA GLU A 697 -16.93 18.88 20.41
C GLU A 697 -18.43 19.14 20.25
N LYS A 698 -18.86 20.40 20.45
CA LYS A 698 -20.25 20.82 20.27
C LYS A 698 -20.74 20.64 18.84
N SER A 699 -19.91 20.95 17.84
CA SER A 699 -20.27 20.83 16.42
C SER A 699 -20.32 19.38 15.94
N LEU A 700 -19.44 18.53 16.46
CA LEU A 700 -19.37 17.12 16.05
C LEU A 700 -20.34 16.23 16.85
N GLY A 701 -20.72 16.64 18.07
CA GLY A 701 -21.52 15.83 18.98
C GLY A 701 -20.74 14.66 19.59
N VAL A 702 -19.40 14.77 19.63
CA VAL A 702 -18.48 13.76 20.15
C VAL A 702 -17.42 14.43 21.01
N LEU A 703 -16.89 13.68 21.98
CA LEU A 703 -15.78 14.15 22.80
C LEU A 703 -14.48 14.04 22.00
N VAL A 704 -13.70 15.11 22.02
CA VAL A 704 -12.36 15.21 21.44
C VAL A 704 -11.40 15.23 22.64
N ARG A 705 -11.33 14.09 23.33
CA ARG A 705 -10.53 13.88 24.54
C ARG A 705 -9.49 12.78 24.32
N VAL A 706 -8.39 12.90 25.07
CA VAL A 706 -7.28 11.93 25.15
C VAL A 706 -7.74 10.68 25.88
#